data_AF-A0A2D4SKW4-F1
#
_entry.id   AF-A0A2D4SKW4-F1
#
_cell.length_a   1.000
_cell.length_b   1.000
_cell.length_c   1.000
_cell.angle_alpha   90.00
_cell.angle_beta   90.00
_cell.angle_gamma   90.00
#
_symmetry.space_group_name_H-M   'P 1'
#
loop_
_entity.id
_entity.type
_entity.pdbx_description
1 polymer ?
#
loop_
_entity_poly.entity_id
_entity_poly.type
_entity_poly.pdbx_seq_one_letter_code
_entity_poly.pdbx_strand_id
1 'polypeptide(L)'
;MSSGDIHIPKWSVLDGYIGNRHTPTSYSVSNEDMISLLQRQALLPISQKSLSQFWCTSPPLREDIYQILNTDNLPTSVHVLLLDVLACNPKPKDLPVLWQTFVYSRFGVISEDPDLFTRSLQIIIQIEEKYPQSNKEIFTSILPSLFATGAQKRDSLNIPIHLLNQNLSNYYNKHGSIGIEAFLSEKGSLFQDIITYSARGDSNPPNLPQHMPGQYQNSPIPKFHQPTIQTYEHVWSPSLLFIGLFGLVLSLFSFRTQYKRLIALIFGFSILCTIEGSLEILSRPTYAQIRPLFSFINFSFDPYEEIYREDQKWWISQGGPTRWQEIPEHEDIFRIAVLGASSAHASNLLQNEGFAFLLEQQLQSEFGNTPIQVVNMAIGGTISNGILSSGNQAIEMGADAIIIYYGHNEVAQFQQLTRFQKMDAMTTQIYFSQSRIYAWLYSILPQTQSSPQNTTPINELPELPQIATWAAMNHHQNLGQLLEKCVQSNIPVLQIVPTYNFRFAPFEANKKESNVKAIQALEQAKELRPINLIAAQKKLLESIAISQKGSETFVQAQQIYAEILSDQGQHEKSRIAYQHIFDHSFGITTIHTEIKNNIQNLAAKYGTGLMYAEDIFYHDSSDGISANGLFWDELHPNSLGHQYLAKAIIPWAREQTSNFLDTSPSP
;
A
#
# COMPACT_ATOMS: atom_id res chain seq x y z
N MET A 1 48.16 -10.59 -10.24
CA MET A 1 47.67 -10.13 -8.91
C MET A 1 46.95 -11.32 -8.29
N SER A 2 47.40 -11.74 -7.11
CA SER A 2 46.98 -12.96 -6.41
C SER A 2 45.52 -12.91 -6.01
N SER A 3 44.82 -14.03 -6.15
CA SER A 3 43.52 -14.30 -5.55
C SER A 3 43.58 -14.04 -4.05
N GLY A 4 43.00 -12.92 -3.61
CA GLY A 4 42.82 -12.62 -2.20
C GLY A 4 41.77 -13.55 -1.62
N ASP A 5 42.21 -14.46 -0.75
CA ASP A 5 41.32 -15.25 0.11
C ASP A 5 40.51 -14.29 0.98
N ILE A 6 39.22 -14.20 0.72
CA ILE A 6 38.26 -13.52 1.60
C ILE A 6 38.17 -14.38 2.88
N HIS A 7 38.84 -13.91 3.92
CA HIS A 7 38.74 -14.50 5.25
C HIS A 7 37.36 -14.18 5.84
N ILE A 8 36.39 -15.08 5.62
CA ILE A 8 35.12 -15.05 6.34
C ILE A 8 35.43 -15.27 7.83
N PRO A 9 34.96 -14.41 8.76
CA PRO A 9 35.18 -14.63 10.19
C PRO A 9 34.61 -15.99 10.58
N LYS A 10 35.44 -16.84 11.18
CA LYS A 10 34.98 -18.10 11.77
C LYS A 10 33.93 -17.77 12.84
N TRP A 11 32.73 -18.32 12.68
CA TRP A 11 31.62 -18.24 13.62
C TRP A 11 31.92 -19.06 14.89
N SER A 12 32.83 -18.57 15.73
CA SER A 12 33.39 -19.29 16.87
C SER A 12 32.45 -19.46 18.07
N VAL A 13 31.21 -18.98 18.00
CA VAL A 13 30.21 -19.16 19.07
C VAL A 13 29.48 -20.50 18.95
N LEU A 14 29.39 -21.09 17.74
CA LEU A 14 28.79 -22.41 17.53
C LEU A 14 29.82 -23.56 17.57
N ASP A 15 31.08 -23.30 17.20
CA ASP A 15 32.16 -24.29 17.29
C ASP A 15 32.43 -24.76 18.73
N GLY A 16 32.20 -23.90 19.74
CA GLY A 16 32.30 -24.27 21.15
C GLY A 16 31.18 -25.22 21.63
N TYR A 17 30.05 -25.29 20.90
CA TYR A 17 28.91 -26.14 21.25
C TYR A 17 28.83 -27.43 20.43
N ILE A 18 29.49 -27.52 19.28
CA ILE A 18 29.38 -28.67 18.35
C ILE A 18 30.74 -29.39 18.13
N GLY A 19 31.85 -28.88 18.68
CA GLY A 19 33.18 -29.42 18.45
C GLY A 19 33.73 -30.41 19.49
N ASN A 20 33.39 -31.71 19.38
CA ASN A 20 34.37 -32.81 19.48
C ASN A 20 33.71 -34.18 19.18
N ARG A 21 34.21 -34.88 18.14
CA ARG A 21 33.74 -36.23 17.72
C ARG A 21 34.22 -37.35 18.63
N HIS A 22 34.13 -37.18 19.94
CA HIS A 22 34.34 -38.26 20.91
C HIS A 22 33.19 -38.29 21.92
N THR A 23 32.30 -39.28 21.73
CA THR A 23 31.17 -39.69 22.57
C THR A 23 30.11 -38.61 22.87
N PRO A 24 28.80 -38.88 22.65
CA PRO A 24 27.75 -37.91 22.89
C PRO A 24 27.48 -37.80 24.40
N THR A 25 28.12 -36.85 25.08
CA THR A 25 27.55 -36.29 26.30
C THR A 25 26.61 -35.16 25.88
N SER A 26 25.31 -35.39 26.04
CA SER A 26 24.24 -34.43 25.72
C SER A 26 24.39 -33.17 26.59
N TYR A 27 24.94 -32.10 26.03
CA TYR A 27 24.76 -30.76 26.59
C TYR A 27 23.39 -30.26 26.16
N SER A 28 22.41 -30.29 27.07
CA SER A 28 21.12 -29.63 26.87
C SER A 28 21.34 -28.13 27.04
N VAL A 29 21.38 -27.39 25.93
CA VAL A 29 21.19 -25.93 25.97
C VAL A 29 19.77 -25.68 26.46
N SER A 30 19.58 -24.80 27.46
CA SER A 30 18.24 -24.49 27.93
C SER A 30 17.44 -23.78 26.83
N ASN A 31 16.13 -23.97 26.79
CA ASN A 31 15.27 -23.28 25.82
C ASN A 31 15.40 -21.74 25.94
N GLU A 32 15.65 -21.22 27.14
CA GLU A 32 15.86 -19.79 27.37
C GLU A 32 17.16 -19.28 26.73
N ASP A 33 18.25 -20.04 26.82
CA ASP A 33 19.54 -19.68 26.19
C ASP A 33 19.43 -19.67 24.67
N MET A 34 18.72 -20.67 24.12
CA MET A 34 18.46 -20.76 22.68
C MET A 34 17.57 -19.59 22.21
N ILE A 35 16.48 -19.28 22.90
CA ILE A 35 15.63 -18.14 22.57
C ILE A 35 16.42 -16.83 22.64
N SER A 36 17.25 -16.62 23.66
CA SER A 36 18.08 -15.41 23.77
C SER A 36 19.10 -15.31 22.63
N LEU A 37 19.72 -16.43 22.24
CA LEU A 37 20.62 -16.49 21.10
C LEU A 37 19.90 -16.16 19.80
N LEU A 38 18.71 -16.74 19.60
CA LEU A 38 17.88 -16.50 18.42
C LEU A 38 17.34 -15.08 18.36
N GLN A 39 17.00 -14.47 19.48
CA GLN A 39 16.62 -13.07 19.52
C GLN A 39 17.79 -12.17 19.11
N ARG A 40 18.98 -12.40 19.67
CA ARG A 40 20.18 -11.63 19.30
C ARG A 40 20.53 -11.80 17.82
N GLN A 41 20.41 -13.01 17.28
CA GLN A 41 20.71 -13.28 15.89
C GLN A 41 19.60 -12.76 14.96
N ALA A 42 18.33 -13.01 15.26
CA ALA A 42 17.20 -12.55 14.46
C ALA A 42 17.09 -11.01 14.41
N LEU A 43 17.71 -10.27 15.33
CA LEU A 43 17.83 -8.82 15.28
C LEU A 43 18.98 -8.32 14.39
N LEU A 44 19.88 -9.21 13.93
CA LEU A 44 20.95 -8.88 13.00
C LEU A 44 20.58 -9.29 11.55
N PRO A 45 20.67 -8.39 10.56
CA PRO A 45 19.97 -8.52 9.27
C PRO A 45 20.68 -9.45 8.29
N ILE A 46 22.02 -9.28 8.22
CA ILE A 46 22.93 -10.19 7.49
C ILE A 46 22.79 -11.61 8.06
N SER A 47 22.35 -11.74 9.31
CA SER A 47 22.17 -13.04 9.93
C SER A 47 20.88 -13.73 9.50
N GLN A 48 19.70 -13.11 9.37
CA GLN A 48 18.47 -13.91 9.14
C GLN A 48 18.49 -14.74 7.84
N LYS A 49 18.87 -14.15 6.70
CA LYS A 49 18.98 -14.88 5.43
C LYS A 49 20.13 -15.89 5.46
N SER A 50 21.29 -15.49 5.97
CA SER A 50 22.45 -16.37 6.07
C SER A 50 22.24 -17.50 7.08
N LEU A 51 21.48 -17.25 8.15
CA LEU A 51 21.16 -18.16 9.25
C LEU A 51 20.05 -19.11 8.84
N SER A 52 18.99 -18.63 8.17
CA SER A 52 18.01 -19.50 7.55
C SER A 52 18.70 -20.41 6.53
N GLN A 53 19.52 -19.88 5.62
CA GLN A 53 20.31 -20.70 4.68
C GLN A 53 21.22 -21.70 5.40
N PHE A 54 21.95 -21.27 6.43
CA PHE A 54 22.79 -22.15 7.25
C PHE A 54 21.95 -23.26 7.91
N TRP A 55 20.83 -22.92 8.52
CA TRP A 55 19.90 -23.86 9.13
C TRP A 55 19.16 -24.74 8.12
N CYS A 56 19.00 -24.31 6.87
CA CYS A 56 18.50 -25.19 5.82
C CYS A 56 19.50 -26.30 5.50
N THR A 57 20.80 -26.03 5.64
CA THR A 57 21.86 -27.06 5.50
C THR A 57 22.09 -27.87 6.78
N SER A 58 21.87 -27.28 7.95
CA SER A 58 22.08 -27.90 9.27
C SER A 58 21.00 -27.46 10.26
N PRO A 59 19.76 -27.98 10.13
CA PRO A 59 18.63 -27.48 10.92
C PRO A 59 18.75 -27.91 12.38
N PRO A 60 18.29 -27.08 13.34
CA PRO A 60 18.06 -27.54 14.70
C PRO A 60 17.08 -28.74 14.72
N LEU A 61 17.07 -29.50 15.81
CA LEU A 61 16.11 -30.58 15.96
C LEU A 61 14.70 -29.99 15.87
N ARG A 62 13.82 -30.69 15.15
CA ARG A 62 12.48 -30.16 14.87
C ARG A 62 11.64 -30.04 16.11
N GLU A 63 11.84 -30.96 17.03
CA GLU A 63 11.21 -31.00 18.33
C GLU A 63 11.54 -29.71 19.11
N ASP A 64 12.76 -29.17 18.97
CA ASP A 64 13.17 -27.90 19.55
C ASP A 64 12.46 -26.73 18.84
N ILE A 65 12.40 -26.74 17.51
CA ILE A 65 11.64 -25.74 16.73
C ILE A 65 10.18 -25.68 17.19
N TYR A 66 9.53 -26.84 17.37
CA TYR A 66 8.14 -26.91 17.82
C TYR A 66 7.95 -26.36 19.23
N GLN A 67 8.88 -26.66 20.14
CA GLN A 67 8.83 -26.11 21.49
C GLN A 67 8.99 -24.59 21.48
N ILE A 68 9.90 -24.05 20.68
CA ILE A 68 10.09 -22.60 20.57
C ILE A 68 8.86 -21.92 19.96
N LEU A 69 8.32 -22.44 18.85
CA LEU A 69 7.11 -21.88 18.21
C LEU A 69 5.87 -21.93 19.10
N ASN A 70 5.85 -22.79 20.12
CA ASN A 70 4.79 -22.88 21.12
C ASN A 70 4.98 -21.95 22.33
N THR A 71 6.09 -21.22 22.39
CA THR A 71 6.37 -20.31 23.51
C THR A 71 5.56 -19.02 23.33
N ASP A 72 4.83 -18.63 24.38
CA ASP A 72 4.11 -17.36 24.39
C ASP A 72 5.09 -16.17 24.28
N ASN A 73 4.67 -15.10 23.61
CA ASN A 73 5.45 -13.86 23.43
C ASN A 73 6.77 -14.01 22.65
N LEU A 74 6.92 -15.06 21.84
CA LEU A 74 8.08 -15.17 20.95
C LEU A 74 8.08 -14.01 19.92
N PRO A 75 9.18 -13.27 19.74
CA PRO A 75 9.23 -12.17 18.77
C PRO A 75 8.92 -12.64 17.35
N THR A 76 8.24 -11.80 16.57
CA THR A 76 7.84 -12.15 15.20
C THR A 76 9.02 -12.54 14.32
N SER A 77 10.15 -11.83 14.45
CA SER A 77 11.38 -12.14 13.73
C SER A 77 11.90 -13.57 13.97
N VAL A 78 11.72 -14.09 15.20
CA VAL A 78 12.12 -15.46 15.53
C VAL A 78 11.12 -16.47 14.98
N HIS A 79 9.81 -16.17 15.03
CA HIS A 79 8.81 -17.01 14.36
C HIS A 79 9.09 -17.12 12.86
N VAL A 80 9.32 -15.99 12.18
CA VAL A 80 9.65 -15.95 10.75
C VAL A 80 10.86 -16.83 10.44
N LEU A 81 11.96 -16.66 11.18
CA LEU A 81 13.16 -17.46 11.02
C LEU A 81 12.89 -18.97 11.17
N LEU A 82 12.13 -19.37 12.19
CA LEU A 82 11.81 -20.79 12.42
C LEU A 82 10.90 -21.37 11.33
N LEU A 83 9.94 -20.59 10.82
CA LEU A 83 9.13 -20.99 9.67
C LEU A 83 10.00 -21.14 8.41
N ASP A 84 10.96 -20.25 8.18
CA ASP A 84 11.92 -20.37 7.07
C ASP A 84 12.72 -21.68 7.12
N VAL A 85 13.13 -22.12 8.33
CA VAL A 85 13.79 -23.43 8.50
C VAL A 85 12.86 -24.59 8.13
N LEU A 86 11.59 -24.52 8.55
CA LEU A 86 10.61 -25.56 8.21
C LEU A 86 10.34 -25.62 6.71
N ALA A 87 10.29 -24.46 6.04
CA ALA A 87 10.08 -24.33 4.59
C ALA A 87 11.19 -24.98 3.75
N CYS A 88 12.40 -25.11 4.28
CA CYS A 88 13.50 -25.77 3.55
C CYS A 88 13.36 -27.28 3.40
N ASN A 89 12.59 -27.95 4.27
CA ASN A 89 12.34 -29.38 4.15
C ASN A 89 10.96 -29.78 4.71
N PRO A 90 9.84 -29.27 4.19
CA PRO A 90 8.50 -29.52 4.73
C PRO A 90 8.21 -31.01 4.96
N LYS A 91 7.67 -31.38 6.13
CA LYS A 91 7.19 -32.75 6.43
C LYS A 91 5.81 -32.73 7.08
N PRO A 92 5.01 -33.81 6.95
CA PRO A 92 3.69 -33.91 7.58
C PRO A 92 3.67 -33.63 9.08
N LYS A 93 4.74 -34.00 9.80
CA LYS A 93 4.85 -33.75 11.25
C LYS A 93 4.93 -32.27 11.64
N ASP A 94 5.16 -31.36 10.69
CA ASP A 94 5.17 -29.91 10.92
C ASP A 94 3.75 -29.32 10.91
N LEU A 95 2.76 -30.01 10.34
CA LEU A 95 1.40 -29.49 10.14
C LEU A 95 0.73 -28.99 11.43
N PRO A 96 0.80 -29.67 12.59
CA PRO A 96 0.18 -29.17 13.82
C PRO A 96 0.68 -27.78 14.22
N VAL A 97 2.01 -27.57 14.19
CA VAL A 97 2.59 -26.28 14.60
C VAL A 97 2.32 -25.20 13.56
N LEU A 98 2.35 -25.54 12.26
CA LEU A 98 2.04 -24.59 11.19
C LEU A 98 0.59 -24.12 11.24
N TRP A 99 -0.36 -25.04 11.46
CA TRP A 99 -1.77 -24.67 11.64
C TRP A 99 -1.99 -23.87 12.92
N GLN A 100 -1.28 -24.19 14.01
CA GLN A 100 -1.35 -23.40 15.23
C GLN A 100 -0.84 -21.98 15.01
N THR A 101 0.33 -21.80 14.40
CA THR A 101 0.90 -20.49 14.06
C THR A 101 -0.05 -19.71 13.13
N PHE A 102 -0.60 -20.37 12.10
CA PHE A 102 -1.60 -19.78 11.20
C PHE A 102 -2.83 -19.27 11.98
N VAL A 103 -3.49 -20.15 12.75
CA VAL A 103 -4.72 -19.81 13.47
C VAL A 103 -4.47 -18.75 14.53
N TYR A 104 -3.41 -18.88 15.33
CA TYR A 104 -3.09 -17.94 16.40
C TYR A 104 -2.70 -16.56 15.86
N SER A 105 -1.96 -16.49 14.75
CA SER A 105 -1.66 -15.21 14.09
C SER A 105 -2.96 -14.55 13.59
N ARG A 106 -3.86 -15.30 12.93
CA ARG A 106 -5.15 -14.79 12.45
C ARG A 106 -6.10 -14.33 13.55
N PHE A 107 -6.03 -14.94 14.73
CA PHE A 107 -6.77 -14.51 15.92
C PHE A 107 -6.03 -13.44 16.75
N GLY A 108 -4.84 -13.00 16.36
CA GLY A 108 -4.05 -12.05 17.17
C GLY A 108 -3.65 -12.60 18.55
N VAL A 109 -3.58 -13.92 18.70
CA VAL A 109 -3.10 -14.60 19.91
C VAL A 109 -1.58 -14.49 20.03
N ILE A 110 -0.90 -14.62 18.90
CA ILE A 110 0.47 -14.14 18.71
C ILE A 110 0.40 -12.86 17.88
N SER A 111 1.51 -12.12 17.79
CA SER A 111 1.57 -10.88 16.98
C SER A 111 0.84 -11.07 15.65
N GLU A 112 -0.18 -10.24 15.40
CA GLU A 112 -0.91 -10.26 14.13
C GLU A 112 0.01 -9.74 13.05
N ASP A 113 0.79 -10.68 12.51
CA ASP A 113 1.78 -10.42 11.50
C ASP A 113 1.42 -11.24 10.25
N PRO A 114 1.12 -10.56 9.13
CA PRO A 114 0.80 -11.19 7.87
C PRO A 114 1.80 -12.23 7.38
N ASP A 115 3.07 -12.04 7.72
CA ASP A 115 4.14 -12.94 7.32
C ASP A 115 3.93 -14.32 7.98
N LEU A 116 3.51 -14.37 9.25
CA LEU A 116 3.45 -15.61 10.02
C LEU A 116 2.41 -16.59 9.49
N PHE A 117 1.17 -16.14 9.25
CA PHE A 117 0.16 -17.04 8.72
C PHE A 117 0.43 -17.33 7.23
N THR A 118 0.92 -16.38 6.42
CA THR A 118 1.18 -16.60 4.98
C THR A 118 2.23 -17.68 4.79
N ARG A 119 3.36 -17.54 5.50
CA ARG A 119 4.44 -18.53 5.47
C ARG A 119 3.98 -19.88 5.98
N SER A 120 3.23 -19.90 7.09
CA SER A 120 2.68 -21.15 7.61
C SER A 120 1.81 -21.86 6.57
N LEU A 121 0.93 -21.12 5.89
CA LEU A 121 0.02 -21.67 4.90
C LEU A 121 0.73 -22.12 3.62
N GLN A 122 1.73 -21.36 3.14
CA GLN A 122 2.59 -21.79 2.04
C GLN A 122 3.32 -23.09 2.35
N ILE A 123 3.87 -23.24 3.57
CA ILE A 123 4.52 -24.49 3.98
C ILE A 123 3.50 -25.62 4.07
N ILE A 124 2.30 -25.38 4.59
CA ILE A 124 1.20 -26.37 4.63
C ILE A 124 0.85 -26.84 3.21
N ILE A 125 0.75 -25.92 2.24
CA ILE A 125 0.47 -26.23 0.83
C ILE A 125 1.59 -27.07 0.23
N GLN A 126 2.86 -26.68 0.44
CA GLN A 126 4.02 -27.47 0.00
C GLN A 126 4.02 -28.88 0.60
N ILE A 127 3.63 -29.03 1.88
CA ILE A 127 3.47 -30.34 2.52
C ILE A 127 2.36 -31.13 1.83
N GLU A 128 1.21 -30.53 1.56
CA GLU A 128 0.08 -31.22 0.93
C GLU A 128 0.37 -31.63 -0.52
N GLU A 129 1.03 -30.77 -1.30
CA GLU A 129 1.47 -31.07 -2.67
C GLU A 129 2.44 -32.27 -2.69
N LYS A 130 3.37 -32.31 -1.72
CA LYS A 130 4.37 -33.39 -1.62
C LYS A 130 3.83 -34.66 -0.97
N TYR A 131 2.88 -34.52 -0.03
CA TYR A 131 2.28 -35.60 0.74
C TYR A 131 0.74 -35.43 0.73
N PRO A 132 0.06 -35.83 -0.36
CA PRO A 132 -1.39 -35.68 -0.46
C PRO A 132 -2.12 -36.36 0.71
N GLN A 133 -3.18 -35.72 1.21
CA GLN A 133 -3.98 -36.17 2.35
C GLN A 133 -3.28 -36.10 3.72
N SER A 134 -2.04 -35.62 3.80
CA SER A 134 -1.35 -35.47 5.09
C SER A 134 -2.06 -34.45 5.99
N ASN A 135 -2.76 -33.46 5.43
CA ASN A 135 -3.57 -32.53 6.18
C ASN A 135 -4.90 -33.09 6.67
N LYS A 136 -5.42 -34.19 6.11
CA LYS A 136 -6.78 -34.66 6.41
C LYS A 136 -7.00 -34.89 7.91
N GLU A 137 -6.06 -35.55 8.58
CA GLU A 137 -6.15 -35.82 10.02
C GLU A 137 -6.08 -34.52 10.82
N ILE A 138 -5.15 -33.63 10.47
CA ILE A 138 -4.96 -32.34 11.14
C ILE A 138 -6.21 -31.47 11.01
N PHE A 139 -6.76 -31.38 9.81
CA PHE A 139 -7.93 -30.56 9.48
C PHE A 139 -9.19 -31.05 10.20
N THR A 140 -9.31 -32.36 10.41
CA THR A 140 -10.50 -32.98 11.02
C THR A 140 -10.40 -33.16 12.53
N SER A 141 -9.18 -33.26 13.08
CA SER A 141 -8.97 -33.56 14.52
C SER A 141 -8.28 -32.46 15.32
N ILE A 142 -7.41 -31.65 14.71
CA ILE A 142 -6.62 -30.62 15.40
C ILE A 142 -7.16 -29.22 15.14
N LEU A 143 -7.42 -28.89 13.88
CA LEU A 143 -7.83 -27.55 13.48
C LEU A 143 -9.08 -27.02 14.23
N PRO A 144 -10.12 -27.83 14.50
CA PRO A 144 -11.27 -27.40 15.28
C PRO A 144 -10.92 -26.95 16.71
N SER A 145 -9.96 -27.60 17.37
CA SER A 145 -9.53 -27.22 18.72
C SER A 145 -8.72 -25.93 18.69
N LEU A 146 -7.82 -25.78 17.71
CA LEU A 146 -7.07 -24.54 17.48
C LEU A 146 -7.99 -23.35 17.24
N PHE A 147 -9.03 -23.52 16.43
CA PHE A 147 -10.03 -22.48 16.17
C PHE A 147 -10.79 -22.09 17.44
N ALA A 148 -11.26 -23.07 18.20
CA ALA A 148 -11.96 -22.82 19.45
C ALA A 148 -11.06 -22.09 20.47
N THR A 149 -9.81 -22.53 20.63
CA THR A 149 -8.85 -21.88 21.53
C THR A 149 -8.47 -20.48 21.06
N GLY A 150 -8.25 -20.28 19.76
CA GLY A 150 -7.94 -18.96 19.19
C GLY A 150 -9.08 -17.96 19.38
N ALA A 151 -10.31 -18.35 19.04
CA ALA A 151 -11.50 -17.54 19.23
C ALA A 151 -11.77 -17.20 20.70
N GLN A 152 -11.56 -18.17 21.59
CA GLN A 152 -11.67 -17.96 23.04
C GLN A 152 -10.63 -16.95 23.53
N LYS A 153 -9.37 -17.07 23.10
CA LYS A 153 -8.28 -16.18 23.53
C LYS A 153 -8.47 -14.74 23.03
N ARG A 154 -8.95 -14.54 21.80
CA ARG A 154 -9.13 -13.20 21.19
C ARG A 154 -10.39 -12.50 21.71
N ASP A 155 -11.54 -13.14 21.54
CA ASP A 155 -12.85 -12.49 21.63
C ASP A 155 -13.72 -13.08 22.76
N SER A 156 -13.18 -14.00 23.57
CA SER A 156 -13.95 -14.79 24.55
C SER A 156 -15.12 -15.56 23.92
N LEU A 157 -15.04 -15.83 22.61
CA LEU A 157 -16.07 -16.58 21.88
C LEU A 157 -15.96 -18.07 22.19
N ASN A 158 -17.05 -18.65 22.69
CA ASN A 158 -17.16 -20.08 22.96
C ASN A 158 -17.80 -20.79 21.77
N ILE A 159 -17.00 -21.22 20.80
CA ILE A 159 -17.48 -21.95 19.62
C ILE A 159 -17.54 -23.44 19.96
N PRO A 160 -18.70 -24.12 19.83
CA PRO A 160 -18.80 -25.54 20.12
C PRO A 160 -17.90 -26.37 19.18
N ILE A 161 -16.89 -27.05 19.74
CA ILE A 161 -15.90 -27.84 18.99
C ILE A 161 -16.55 -28.86 18.05
N HIS A 162 -17.67 -29.48 18.46
CA HIS A 162 -18.37 -30.46 17.62
C HIS A 162 -18.94 -29.85 16.32
N LEU A 163 -19.34 -28.58 16.32
CA LEU A 163 -19.82 -27.87 15.13
C LEU A 163 -18.65 -27.54 14.20
N LEU A 164 -17.53 -27.08 14.76
CA LEU A 164 -16.28 -26.88 13.99
C LEU A 164 -15.80 -28.19 13.38
N ASN A 165 -15.80 -29.29 14.14
CA ASN A 165 -15.44 -30.63 13.65
C ASN A 165 -16.28 -31.02 12.43
N GLN A 166 -17.60 -30.85 12.53
CA GLN A 166 -18.52 -31.19 11.45
C GLN A 166 -18.28 -30.31 10.22
N ASN A 167 -18.22 -28.99 10.40
CA ASN A 167 -18.10 -28.03 9.29
C ASN A 167 -16.74 -28.13 8.58
N LEU A 168 -15.64 -28.22 9.33
CA LEU A 168 -14.30 -28.39 8.76
C LEU A 168 -14.15 -29.75 8.08
N SER A 169 -14.69 -30.83 8.66
CA SER A 169 -14.65 -32.16 8.02
C SER A 169 -15.46 -32.18 6.73
N ASN A 170 -16.67 -31.61 6.73
CA ASN A 170 -17.50 -31.51 5.53
C ASN A 170 -16.82 -30.68 4.44
N TYR A 171 -16.18 -29.58 4.84
CA TYR A 171 -15.43 -28.72 3.94
C TYR A 171 -14.25 -29.46 3.31
N TYR A 172 -13.39 -30.10 4.11
CA TYR A 172 -12.24 -30.85 3.60
C TYR A 172 -12.67 -32.04 2.73
N ASN A 173 -13.71 -32.79 3.11
CA ASN A 173 -14.21 -33.90 2.30
C ASN A 173 -14.74 -33.44 0.93
N LYS A 174 -15.31 -32.23 0.88
CA LYS A 174 -15.86 -31.64 -0.34
C LYS A 174 -14.81 -31.03 -1.25
N HIS A 175 -13.76 -30.46 -0.66
CA HIS A 175 -12.81 -29.61 -1.37
C HIS A 175 -11.38 -30.16 -1.40
N GLY A 176 -11.03 -31.14 -0.59
CA GLY A 176 -9.69 -31.73 -0.52
C GLY A 176 -8.61 -30.68 -0.23
N SER A 177 -7.43 -30.89 -0.82
CA SER A 177 -6.27 -30.00 -0.71
C SER A 177 -6.52 -28.60 -1.30
N ILE A 178 -7.36 -28.51 -2.33
CA ILE A 178 -7.83 -27.25 -2.91
C ILE A 178 -8.52 -26.36 -1.86
N GLY A 179 -9.16 -26.95 -0.85
CA GLY A 179 -9.74 -26.20 0.26
C GLY A 179 -8.71 -25.52 1.17
N ILE A 180 -7.44 -25.95 1.16
CA ILE A 180 -6.35 -25.34 1.94
C ILE A 180 -5.89 -24.04 1.26
N GLU A 181 -5.74 -24.05 -0.06
CA GLU A 181 -5.42 -22.86 -0.86
C GLU A 181 -6.51 -21.78 -0.73
N ALA A 182 -7.75 -22.17 -0.48
CA ALA A 182 -8.83 -21.22 -0.21
C ALA A 182 -8.66 -20.43 1.09
N PHE A 183 -7.77 -20.85 2.01
CA PHE A 183 -7.34 -20.01 3.13
C PHE A 183 -6.35 -18.91 2.72
N LEU A 184 -5.71 -19.00 1.54
CA LEU A 184 -4.86 -17.94 0.95
C LEU A 184 -5.70 -16.91 0.19
N SER A 185 -6.74 -17.34 -0.53
CA SER A 185 -7.53 -16.43 -1.35
C SER A 185 -8.51 -15.64 -0.47
N GLU A 186 -8.27 -14.33 -0.36
CA GLU A 186 -9.13 -13.14 -0.13
C GLU A 186 -10.34 -13.19 0.82
N LYS A 187 -10.93 -14.33 1.08
CA LYS A 187 -11.85 -14.48 2.17
C LYS A 187 -11.05 -14.76 3.43
N GLY A 188 -10.54 -13.68 4.04
CA GLY A 188 -10.63 -13.56 5.49
C GLY A 188 -12.04 -13.93 6.00
N SER A 189 -13.05 -13.80 5.12
CA SER A 189 -14.39 -14.39 5.23
C SER A 189 -14.43 -15.91 5.30
N LEU A 190 -13.60 -16.79 4.72
CA LEU A 190 -13.86 -18.24 4.79
C LEU A 190 -13.56 -18.75 6.20
N PHE A 191 -12.44 -18.31 6.74
CA PHE A 191 -12.09 -18.47 8.14
C PHE A 191 -13.19 -17.89 9.04
N GLN A 192 -13.58 -16.62 8.81
CA GLN A 192 -14.63 -15.94 9.57
C GLN A 192 -16.03 -16.56 9.36
N ASP A 193 -16.32 -17.10 8.19
CA ASP A 193 -17.59 -17.69 7.78
C ASP A 193 -17.68 -19.05 8.46
N ILE A 194 -16.64 -19.90 8.40
CA ILE A 194 -16.58 -21.16 9.15
C ILE A 194 -16.80 -20.90 10.64
N ILE A 195 -16.15 -19.87 11.20
CA ILE A 195 -16.36 -19.44 12.60
C ILE A 195 -17.81 -19.00 12.82
N THR A 196 -18.33 -18.13 11.96
CA THR A 196 -19.67 -17.52 12.10
C THR A 196 -20.78 -18.55 11.93
N TYR A 197 -20.69 -19.44 10.93
CA TYR A 197 -21.61 -20.56 10.71
C TYR A 197 -21.57 -21.53 11.87
N SER A 198 -20.37 -21.86 12.37
CA SER A 198 -20.23 -22.74 13.54
C SER A 198 -20.77 -22.09 14.81
N ALA A 199 -20.64 -20.77 14.98
CA ALA A 199 -21.23 -20.04 16.10
C ALA A 199 -22.76 -19.94 16.01
N ARG A 200 -23.33 -19.91 14.79
CA ARG A 200 -24.79 -19.86 14.55
C ARG A 200 -25.48 -21.21 14.66
N GLY A 201 -24.74 -22.32 14.65
CA GLY A 201 -25.32 -23.67 14.70
C GLY A 201 -25.75 -24.23 13.34
N ASP A 202 -25.28 -23.64 12.24
CA ASP A 202 -25.61 -24.09 10.90
C ASP A 202 -24.81 -25.35 10.51
N SER A 203 -25.46 -26.29 9.81
CA SER A 203 -24.91 -27.62 9.51
C SER A 203 -24.17 -27.73 8.17
N ASN A 204 -24.24 -26.69 7.33
CA ASN A 204 -23.62 -26.65 6.00
C ASN A 204 -22.53 -25.58 5.94
N PRO A 205 -21.27 -25.93 5.64
CA PRO A 205 -20.22 -24.94 5.44
C PRO A 205 -20.49 -24.11 4.17
N PRO A 206 -19.95 -22.88 4.09
CA PRO A 206 -20.03 -22.08 2.88
C PRO A 206 -19.41 -22.83 1.69
N ASN A 207 -20.02 -22.71 0.50
CA ASN A 207 -19.44 -23.25 -0.73
C ASN A 207 -18.14 -22.49 -1.06
N LEU A 208 -17.14 -23.20 -1.60
CA LEU A 208 -16.08 -22.53 -2.37
C LEU A 208 -16.71 -21.61 -3.43
N PRO A 209 -16.12 -20.44 -3.71
CA PRO A 209 -16.44 -19.68 -4.90
C PRO A 209 -16.37 -20.60 -6.13
N GLN A 210 -17.34 -20.50 -7.05
CA GLN A 210 -17.40 -21.40 -8.22
C GLN A 210 -16.24 -21.23 -9.22
N HIS A 211 -15.37 -20.24 -8.99
CA HIS A 211 -14.18 -20.00 -9.78
C HIS A 211 -12.95 -19.98 -8.87
N MET A 212 -12.09 -20.97 -9.04
CA MET A 212 -10.68 -20.84 -8.68
C MET A 212 -9.93 -20.33 -9.91
N PRO A 213 -9.41 -19.10 -9.92
CA PRO A 213 -8.48 -18.68 -10.95
C PRO A 213 -7.07 -19.07 -10.52
N GLY A 214 -6.40 -19.91 -11.31
CA GLY A 214 -5.05 -20.32 -10.94
C GLY A 214 -4.38 -21.37 -11.81
N GLN A 215 -4.65 -21.44 -13.11
CA GLN A 215 -3.69 -22.06 -14.05
C GLN A 215 -3.58 -21.20 -15.32
N TYR A 216 -2.43 -20.54 -15.44
CA TYR A 216 -2.06 -19.67 -16.55
C TYR A 216 -1.87 -20.42 -17.86
N GLN A 217 -2.29 -19.80 -18.98
CA GLN A 217 -1.51 -19.78 -20.22
C GLN A 217 -1.65 -18.42 -20.93
N ASN A 218 -0.52 -17.71 -21.03
CA ASN A 218 -0.12 -16.70 -22.02
C ASN A 218 -1.15 -15.67 -22.54
N SER A 219 -1.07 -14.44 -22.01
CA SER A 219 -1.62 -13.23 -22.64
C SER A 219 -0.55 -12.11 -22.74
N PRO A 220 -0.53 -11.33 -23.84
CA PRO A 220 0.47 -10.30 -24.08
C PRO A 220 0.15 -8.99 -23.35
N ILE A 221 1.21 -8.35 -22.85
CA ILE A 221 1.23 -7.07 -22.14
C ILE A 221 0.60 -5.96 -23.02
N PRO A 222 -0.27 -5.07 -22.46
CA PRO A 222 -0.86 -3.97 -23.21
C PRO A 222 0.20 -2.93 -23.62
N LYS A 223 -0.03 -2.31 -24.79
CA LYS A 223 0.87 -1.28 -25.37
C LYS A 223 0.64 0.07 -24.70
N PHE A 224 1.72 0.70 -24.26
CA PHE A 224 1.73 2.04 -23.69
C PHE A 224 1.30 3.11 -24.73
N HIS A 225 0.46 4.05 -24.31
CA HIS A 225 0.19 5.27 -25.05
C HIS A 225 1.33 6.27 -24.82
N GLN A 226 1.96 6.75 -25.90
CA GLN A 226 2.87 7.89 -25.82
C GLN A 226 2.06 9.20 -25.79
N PRO A 227 2.18 10.03 -24.74
CA PRO A 227 1.55 11.34 -24.73
C PRO A 227 2.33 12.32 -25.61
N THR A 228 1.61 13.03 -26.46
CA THR A 228 2.11 14.16 -27.25
C THR A 228 2.47 15.32 -26.33
N ILE A 229 3.73 15.75 -26.34
CA ILE A 229 4.27 16.83 -25.52
C ILE A 229 3.64 18.17 -25.96
N GLN A 230 2.87 18.81 -25.07
CA GLN A 230 2.57 20.23 -25.16
C GLN A 230 3.48 20.98 -24.19
N THR A 231 4.37 21.80 -24.73
CA THR A 231 5.16 22.75 -23.94
C THR A 231 4.26 23.89 -23.48
N TYR A 232 4.19 24.16 -22.17
CA TYR A 232 3.58 25.39 -21.65
C TYR A 232 4.46 26.07 -20.60
N GLU A 233 4.58 27.37 -20.81
CA GLU A 233 5.16 28.38 -19.94
C GLU A 233 4.26 28.60 -18.71
N HIS A 234 4.86 28.80 -17.54
CA HIS A 234 4.17 29.29 -16.34
C HIS A 234 3.56 30.68 -16.64
N VAL A 235 2.25 30.73 -16.93
CA VAL A 235 1.54 31.93 -17.45
C VAL A 235 1.53 33.15 -16.49
N TRP A 236 1.92 33.00 -15.21
CA TRP A 236 1.75 34.04 -14.18
C TRP A 236 3.03 34.75 -13.72
N SER A 237 4.21 34.30 -14.16
CA SER A 237 5.47 34.54 -13.48
C SER A 237 6.05 35.99 -13.58
N PRO A 238 6.20 36.60 -14.77
CA PRO A 238 6.50 38.03 -14.89
C PRO A 238 5.24 38.90 -14.83
N SER A 239 4.10 38.33 -15.22
CA SER A 239 2.84 39.03 -15.44
C SER A 239 2.36 39.75 -14.18
N LEU A 240 2.47 39.13 -13.00
CA LEU A 240 2.07 39.74 -11.74
C LEU A 240 2.93 40.95 -11.36
N LEU A 241 4.24 40.90 -11.60
CA LEU A 241 5.11 42.06 -11.38
C LEU A 241 4.73 43.21 -12.32
N PHE A 242 4.51 42.93 -13.61
CA PHE A 242 4.11 43.95 -14.57
C PHE A 242 2.72 44.53 -14.27
N ILE A 243 1.75 43.69 -13.90
CA ILE A 243 0.41 44.12 -13.47
C ILE A 243 0.52 45.02 -12.23
N GLY A 244 1.34 44.62 -11.25
CA GLY A 244 1.60 45.39 -10.04
C GLY A 244 2.24 46.76 -10.34
N LEU A 245 3.33 46.79 -11.11
CA LEU A 245 3.99 48.04 -11.47
C LEU A 245 3.09 48.95 -12.31
N PHE A 246 2.34 48.40 -13.26
CA PHE A 246 1.40 49.16 -14.07
C PHE A 246 0.26 49.76 -13.23
N GLY A 247 -0.33 48.96 -12.33
CA GLY A 247 -1.40 49.43 -11.43
C GLY A 247 -0.93 50.49 -10.43
N LEU A 248 0.32 50.40 -9.96
CA LEU A 248 0.96 51.45 -9.14
C LEU A 248 1.05 52.77 -9.93
N VAL A 249 1.58 52.71 -11.16
CA VAL A 249 1.72 53.89 -12.03
C VAL A 249 0.35 54.51 -12.32
N LEU A 250 -0.63 53.71 -12.74
CA LEU A 250 -1.98 54.18 -13.07
C LEU A 250 -2.65 54.85 -11.85
N SER A 251 -2.46 54.28 -10.67
CA SER A 251 -3.01 54.82 -9.42
C SER A 251 -2.42 56.18 -9.07
N LEU A 252 -1.10 56.35 -9.22
CA LEU A 252 -0.39 57.62 -8.98
C LEU A 252 -0.90 58.75 -9.88
N PHE A 253 -1.17 58.47 -11.15
CA PHE A 253 -1.73 59.46 -12.09
C PHE A 253 -3.21 59.78 -11.82
N SER A 254 -3.95 58.87 -11.20
CA SER A 254 -5.41 58.96 -11.05
C SER A 254 -5.88 59.62 -9.75
N PHE A 255 -5.00 59.93 -8.79
CA PHE A 255 -5.35 60.51 -7.48
C PHE A 255 -6.11 61.85 -7.54
N ARG A 256 -6.13 62.51 -8.70
CA ARG A 256 -6.89 63.75 -8.95
C ARG A 256 -8.36 63.52 -9.31
N THR A 257 -8.81 62.28 -9.49
CA THR A 257 -10.19 61.97 -9.89
C THR A 257 -11.13 61.80 -8.68
N GLN A 258 -12.43 61.74 -8.95
CA GLN A 258 -13.47 61.46 -7.95
C GLN A 258 -13.45 60.01 -7.41
N TYR A 259 -12.68 59.11 -8.03
CA TYR A 259 -12.65 57.66 -7.71
C TYR A 259 -11.59 57.26 -6.68
N LYS A 260 -11.23 58.16 -5.75
CA LYS A 260 -10.12 57.97 -4.80
C LYS A 260 -10.14 56.63 -4.05
N ARG A 261 -11.33 56.13 -3.67
CA ARG A 261 -11.48 54.84 -2.97
C ARG A 261 -11.10 53.64 -3.84
N LEU A 262 -11.55 53.62 -5.10
CA LEU A 262 -11.22 52.56 -6.05
C LEU A 262 -9.71 52.58 -6.37
N ILE A 263 -9.14 53.79 -6.55
CA ILE A 263 -7.71 53.96 -6.81
C ILE A 263 -6.87 53.46 -5.62
N ALA A 264 -7.28 53.73 -4.39
CA ALA A 264 -6.58 53.22 -3.22
C ALA A 264 -6.60 51.68 -3.14
N LEU A 265 -7.72 51.04 -3.51
CA LEU A 265 -7.81 49.58 -3.59
C LEU A 265 -6.91 49.01 -4.69
N ILE A 266 -6.93 49.61 -5.89
CA ILE A 266 -6.04 49.21 -7.00
C ILE A 266 -4.58 49.35 -6.58
N PHE A 267 -4.21 50.47 -5.96
CA PHE A 267 -2.87 50.71 -5.47
C PHE A 267 -2.42 49.65 -4.46
N GLY A 268 -3.26 49.35 -3.46
CA GLY A 268 -2.97 48.30 -2.46
C GLY A 268 -2.78 46.91 -3.09
N PHE A 269 -3.67 46.52 -4.01
CA PHE A 269 -3.55 45.25 -4.74
C PHE A 269 -2.28 45.20 -5.61
N SER A 270 -1.94 46.33 -6.24
CA SER A 270 -0.75 46.47 -7.09
C SER A 270 0.55 46.29 -6.30
N ILE A 271 0.61 46.77 -5.06
CA ILE A 271 1.73 46.50 -4.16
C ILE A 271 1.87 45.00 -3.90
N LEU A 272 0.78 44.31 -3.57
CA LEU A 272 0.80 42.88 -3.30
C LEU A 272 1.27 42.09 -4.53
N CYS A 273 0.75 42.38 -5.72
CA CYS A 273 1.22 41.74 -6.96
C CYS A 273 2.70 42.01 -7.23
N THR A 274 3.18 43.23 -6.98
CA THR A 274 4.60 43.60 -7.15
C THR A 274 5.49 42.81 -6.20
N ILE A 275 5.12 42.69 -4.92
CA ILE A 275 5.90 41.94 -3.93
C ILE A 275 5.90 40.45 -4.29
N GLU A 276 4.75 39.87 -4.60
CA GLU A 276 4.61 38.46 -4.98
C GLU A 276 5.49 38.13 -6.21
N GLY A 277 5.42 38.95 -7.27
CA GLY A 277 6.25 38.79 -8.46
C GLY A 277 7.75 39.06 -8.20
N SER A 278 8.09 39.97 -7.28
CA SER A 278 9.49 40.20 -6.88
C SER A 278 10.06 39.01 -6.11
N LEU A 279 9.29 38.43 -5.19
CA LEU A 279 9.68 37.22 -4.46
C LEU A 279 9.90 36.05 -5.43
N GLU A 280 9.10 35.95 -6.47
CA GLU A 280 9.28 34.96 -7.53
C GLU A 280 10.59 35.14 -8.31
N ILE A 281 10.93 36.36 -8.74
CA ILE A 281 12.21 36.65 -9.40
C ILE A 281 13.39 36.28 -8.49
N LEU A 282 13.24 36.50 -7.18
CA LEU A 282 14.23 36.10 -6.18
C LEU A 282 14.21 34.59 -5.88
N SER A 283 13.47 33.80 -6.65
CA SER A 283 13.31 32.35 -6.49
C SER A 283 12.87 31.96 -5.08
N ARG A 284 12.08 32.82 -4.41
CA ARG A 284 11.51 32.48 -3.12
C ARG A 284 10.40 31.46 -3.34
N PRO A 285 10.45 30.31 -2.67
CA PRO A 285 9.41 29.30 -2.80
C PRO A 285 8.11 29.75 -2.12
N THR A 286 6.98 29.25 -2.61
CA THR A 286 5.69 29.38 -1.93
C THR A 286 5.67 28.54 -0.66
N TYR A 287 4.69 28.76 0.23
CA TYR A 287 4.59 27.97 1.46
C TYR A 287 4.35 26.50 1.15
N ALA A 288 3.51 26.22 0.15
CA ALA A 288 3.23 24.88 -0.34
C ALA A 288 4.49 24.17 -0.89
N GLN A 289 5.48 24.91 -1.40
CA GLN A 289 6.74 24.35 -1.94
C GLN A 289 7.76 24.00 -0.85
N ILE A 290 7.77 24.76 0.25
CA ILE A 290 8.70 24.52 1.38
C ILE A 290 8.13 23.58 2.42
N ARG A 291 6.81 23.47 2.49
CA ARG A 291 6.12 22.63 3.45
C ARG A 291 4.90 22.02 2.78
N PRO A 292 4.59 20.76 3.08
CA PRO A 292 3.31 20.23 2.69
C PRO A 292 2.21 21.15 3.22
N LEU A 293 1.20 21.43 2.38
CA LEU A 293 0.08 22.30 2.71
C LEU A 293 -0.52 21.98 4.08
N PHE A 294 -0.48 20.68 4.40
CA PHE A 294 -0.95 20.18 5.66
C PHE A 294 0.00 19.15 6.29
N SER A 295 0.96 19.59 7.10
CA SER A 295 1.71 18.67 7.96
C SER A 295 0.90 18.40 9.23
N PHE A 296 0.06 17.38 9.23
CA PHE A 296 -0.87 17.12 10.34
C PHE A 296 -0.27 16.34 11.51
N ILE A 297 0.82 15.67 11.23
CA ILE A 297 1.73 15.10 12.21
C ILE A 297 3.03 15.85 11.94
N ASN A 298 3.84 16.10 12.95
CA ASN A 298 5.24 16.44 12.73
C ASN A 298 5.92 15.15 12.25
N PHE A 299 5.51 14.69 11.06
CA PHE A 299 5.97 13.51 10.36
C PHE A 299 7.36 13.90 9.83
N SER A 300 8.29 14.19 10.74
CA SER A 300 9.73 14.03 10.52
C SER A 300 10.03 12.53 10.56
N PHE A 301 9.23 11.75 9.84
CA PHE A 301 9.64 10.42 9.49
C PHE A 301 10.66 10.65 8.40
N ASP A 302 11.91 10.60 8.81
CA ASP A 302 12.98 10.38 7.88
C ASP A 302 12.81 8.93 7.43
N PRO A 303 12.38 8.67 6.18
CA PRO A 303 12.23 7.30 5.71
C PRO A 303 13.58 6.60 5.62
N TYR A 304 14.69 7.28 5.92
CA TYR A 304 16.01 6.70 6.01
C TYR A 304 16.74 7.14 7.27
N GLU A 305 17.64 6.29 7.75
CA GLU A 305 18.69 6.68 8.69
C GLU A 305 20.02 6.68 7.94
N GLU A 306 20.74 7.79 8.00
CA GLU A 306 22.11 7.87 7.52
C GLU A 306 23.05 7.20 8.53
N ILE A 307 23.81 6.21 8.08
CA ILE A 307 24.82 5.54 8.87
C ILE A 307 26.14 5.46 8.10
N TYR A 308 27.25 5.37 8.82
CA TYR A 308 28.58 5.23 8.24
C TYR A 308 29.13 3.84 8.56
N ARG A 309 29.59 3.11 7.53
CA ARG A 309 30.28 1.83 7.66
C ARG A 309 31.53 1.86 6.82
N GLU A 310 32.68 1.60 7.44
CA GLU A 310 33.98 1.58 6.77
C GLU A 310 34.26 2.89 6.00
N ASP A 311 33.92 4.03 6.60
CA ASP A 311 34.02 5.37 6.01
C ASP A 311 33.15 5.62 4.77
N GLN A 312 32.28 4.67 4.39
CA GLN A 312 31.26 4.84 3.37
C GLN A 312 29.93 5.21 4.03
N LYS A 313 29.21 6.16 3.41
CA LYS A 313 27.86 6.53 3.80
C LYS A 313 26.85 5.52 3.25
N TRP A 314 25.91 5.14 4.10
CA TRP A 314 24.80 4.25 3.79
C TRP A 314 23.50 4.88 4.24
N TRP A 315 22.43 4.61 3.49
CA TRP A 315 21.07 4.89 3.92
C TRP A 315 20.39 3.59 4.31
N ILE A 316 19.78 3.56 5.48
CA ILE A 316 18.93 2.46 5.94
C ILE A 316 17.50 2.88 5.79
N SER A 317 16.74 2.22 4.91
CA SER A 317 15.30 2.50 4.80
C SER A 317 14.59 2.13 6.10
N GLN A 318 13.63 2.94 6.50
CA GLN A 318 12.79 2.63 7.63
C GLN A 318 11.75 1.59 7.22
N GLY A 319 11.71 0.50 7.98
CA GLY A 319 10.81 -0.62 7.82
C GLY A 319 11.00 -1.54 9.01
N GLY A 320 10.04 -2.44 9.26
CA GLY A 320 10.30 -3.52 10.22
C GLY A 320 11.57 -4.30 9.82
N PRO A 321 12.17 -5.09 10.73
CA PRO A 321 13.43 -5.81 10.47
C PRO A 321 13.44 -6.68 9.20
N THR A 322 12.26 -7.02 8.67
CA THR A 322 12.04 -7.83 7.45
C THR A 322 11.92 -7.03 6.15
N ARG A 323 11.92 -5.69 6.21
CA ARG A 323 11.54 -4.80 5.09
C ARG A 323 12.49 -3.65 4.80
N TRP A 324 13.45 -3.40 5.66
CA TRP A 324 14.42 -2.34 5.45
C TRP A 324 15.46 -2.67 4.38
N GLN A 325 16.01 -1.64 3.74
CA GLN A 325 17.02 -1.76 2.70
C GLN A 325 18.27 -1.01 3.12
N GLU A 326 19.44 -1.60 2.87
CA GLU A 326 20.73 -0.92 3.00
C GLU A 326 21.16 -0.40 1.64
N ILE A 327 21.45 0.89 1.55
CA ILE A 327 21.69 1.57 0.28
C ILE A 327 23.04 2.26 0.39
N PRO A 328 24.08 1.78 -0.29
CA PRO A 328 25.37 2.46 -0.30
C PRO A 328 25.30 3.74 -1.14
N GLU A 329 25.95 4.80 -0.66
CA GLU A 329 26.28 5.96 -1.48
C GLU A 329 27.39 5.57 -2.46
N HIS A 330 27.07 5.61 -3.76
CA HIS A 330 27.99 5.26 -4.85
C HIS A 330 27.51 5.91 -6.16
N GLU A 331 28.39 6.58 -6.89
CA GLU A 331 27.99 7.34 -8.08
C GLU A 331 27.67 6.43 -9.29
N ASP A 332 28.31 5.26 -9.38
CA ASP A 332 28.18 4.38 -10.56
C ASP A 332 26.97 3.43 -10.56
N ILE A 333 25.94 3.65 -9.72
CA ILE A 333 24.78 2.76 -9.60
C ILE A 333 23.55 3.41 -10.25
N PHE A 334 22.91 2.72 -11.19
CA PHE A 334 21.61 3.16 -11.73
C PHE A 334 20.51 2.90 -10.69
N ARG A 335 19.95 3.97 -10.12
CA ARG A 335 18.96 3.91 -9.03
C ARG A 335 17.56 4.21 -9.51
N ILE A 336 16.65 3.27 -9.27
CA ILE A 336 15.20 3.48 -9.42
C ILE A 336 14.58 3.60 -8.04
N ALA A 337 13.98 4.74 -7.72
CA ALA A 337 13.22 4.91 -6.48
C ALA A 337 11.74 4.57 -6.68
N VAL A 338 11.18 3.75 -5.80
CA VAL A 338 9.76 3.41 -5.75
C VAL A 338 9.09 4.18 -4.62
N LEU A 339 8.15 5.05 -4.97
CA LEU A 339 7.36 5.86 -4.04
C LEU A 339 5.93 5.32 -3.99
N GLY A 340 5.34 5.35 -2.80
CA GLY A 340 3.94 4.99 -2.63
C GLY A 340 3.52 4.81 -1.18
N ALA A 341 2.34 4.21 -1.01
CA ALA A 341 1.78 3.88 0.31
C ALA A 341 2.06 2.41 0.69
N SER A 342 1.25 1.85 1.60
CA SER A 342 1.37 0.47 2.08
C SER A 342 1.39 -0.60 0.98
N SER A 343 0.63 -0.39 -0.11
CA SER A 343 0.63 -1.29 -1.27
C SER A 343 1.94 -1.27 -2.04
N ALA A 344 2.62 -0.13 -2.17
CA ALA A 344 3.93 -0.06 -2.82
C ALA A 344 5.07 -0.50 -1.88
N HIS A 345 4.92 -0.18 -0.60
CA HIS A 345 5.80 -0.61 0.47
C HIS A 345 5.77 -2.14 0.66
N ALA A 346 4.75 -2.83 0.13
CA ALA A 346 4.51 -4.25 0.35
C ALA A 346 4.38 -4.56 1.84
N SER A 347 3.54 -3.78 2.55
CA SER A 347 3.46 -3.83 4.02
C SER A 347 3.09 -5.19 4.62
N ASN A 348 2.51 -6.09 3.82
CA ASN A 348 2.06 -7.42 4.25
C ASN A 348 2.93 -8.54 3.66
N LEU A 349 4.10 -8.19 3.12
CA LEU A 349 5.02 -9.12 2.46
C LEU A 349 6.44 -8.90 2.95
N LEU A 350 7.29 -9.88 2.66
CA LEU A 350 8.73 -9.73 2.79
C LEU A 350 9.26 -8.76 1.75
N GLN A 351 10.40 -8.13 2.06
CA GLN A 351 11.10 -7.26 1.12
C GLN A 351 11.31 -7.92 -0.26
N ASN A 352 11.67 -9.20 -0.27
CA ASN A 352 11.98 -9.95 -1.49
C ASN A 352 10.76 -10.40 -2.30
N GLU A 353 9.56 -10.16 -1.80
CA GLU A 353 8.30 -10.44 -2.49
C GLU A 353 7.65 -9.15 -3.04
N GLY A 354 8.08 -7.99 -2.55
CA GLY A 354 7.64 -6.70 -3.06
C GLY A 354 8.09 -6.46 -4.50
N PHE A 355 7.27 -5.77 -5.28
CA PHE A 355 7.53 -5.54 -6.71
C PHE A 355 8.84 -4.78 -6.95
N ALA A 356 9.29 -3.94 -6.01
CA ALA A 356 10.56 -3.22 -6.10
C ALA A 356 11.75 -4.19 -6.16
N PHE A 357 11.80 -5.17 -5.26
CA PHE A 357 12.85 -6.18 -5.25
C PHE A 357 12.77 -7.10 -6.48
N LEU A 358 11.56 -7.52 -6.85
CA LEU A 358 11.36 -8.35 -8.04
C LEU A 358 11.80 -7.62 -9.33
N LEU A 359 11.56 -6.31 -9.40
CA LEU A 359 12.03 -5.45 -10.47
C LEU A 359 13.56 -5.41 -10.52
N GLU A 360 14.22 -5.20 -9.37
CA GLU A 360 15.69 -5.21 -9.27
C GLU A 360 16.29 -6.52 -9.75
N GLN A 361 15.80 -7.66 -9.24
CA GLN A 361 16.30 -8.98 -9.61
C GLN A 361 16.20 -9.22 -11.13
N GLN A 362 15.07 -8.86 -11.73
CA GLN A 362 14.86 -9.03 -13.15
C GLN A 362 15.78 -8.11 -13.97
N LEU A 363 15.91 -6.83 -13.60
CA LEU A 363 16.83 -5.90 -14.28
C LEU A 363 18.29 -6.35 -14.14
N GLN A 364 18.71 -6.75 -12.95
CA GLN A 364 20.06 -7.25 -12.71
C GLN A 364 20.36 -8.50 -13.56
N SER A 365 19.38 -9.38 -13.73
CA SER A 365 19.52 -10.56 -14.59
C SER A 365 19.67 -10.20 -16.08
N GLU A 366 19.07 -9.09 -16.53
CA GLU A 366 19.09 -8.64 -17.92
C GLU A 366 20.34 -7.83 -18.27
N PHE A 367 20.85 -7.01 -17.34
CA PHE A 367 21.98 -6.11 -17.56
C PHE A 367 23.31 -6.61 -16.96
N GLY A 368 23.33 -7.80 -16.36
CA GLY A 368 24.57 -8.50 -16.00
C GLY A 368 25.36 -7.83 -14.88
N ASN A 369 26.51 -7.23 -15.20
CA ASN A 369 27.41 -6.61 -14.22
C ASN A 369 27.09 -5.13 -13.93
N THR A 370 26.16 -4.52 -14.67
CA THR A 370 25.71 -3.16 -14.37
C THR A 370 25.11 -3.15 -12.97
N PRO A 371 25.60 -2.34 -12.03
CA PRO A 371 24.98 -2.23 -10.72
C PRO A 371 23.67 -1.46 -10.87
N ILE A 372 22.56 -2.19 -10.70
CA ILE A 372 21.22 -1.62 -10.71
C ILE A 372 20.66 -1.78 -9.30
N GLN A 373 20.02 -0.72 -8.81
CA GLN A 373 19.39 -0.73 -7.50
C GLN A 373 17.97 -0.20 -7.61
N VAL A 374 17.00 -0.94 -7.07
CA VAL A 374 15.61 -0.48 -6.94
C VAL A 374 15.31 -0.24 -5.47
N VAL A 375 15.29 1.03 -5.09
CA VAL A 375 15.07 1.46 -3.72
C VAL A 375 13.58 1.60 -3.45
N ASN A 376 13.04 0.84 -2.50
CA ASN A 376 11.68 1.03 -2.03
C ASN A 376 11.61 2.14 -0.97
N MET A 377 11.11 3.32 -1.36
CA MET A 377 10.90 4.48 -0.49
C MET A 377 9.41 4.72 -0.16
N ALA A 378 8.55 3.73 -0.42
CA ALA A 378 7.15 3.79 -0.08
C ALA A 378 6.95 3.70 1.45
N ILE A 379 5.94 4.41 1.96
CA ILE A 379 5.67 4.51 3.40
C ILE A 379 4.24 4.06 3.66
N GLY A 380 4.05 3.06 4.52
CA GLY A 380 2.73 2.59 4.94
C GLY A 380 1.84 3.72 5.47
N GLY A 381 0.59 3.79 5.03
CA GLY A 381 -0.39 4.79 5.52
C GLY A 381 -0.11 6.25 5.13
N THR A 382 0.94 6.52 4.35
CA THR A 382 1.31 7.89 4.00
C THR A 382 0.28 8.58 3.10
N ILE A 383 0.33 9.92 3.08
CA ILE A 383 -0.39 10.77 2.12
C ILE A 383 0.55 11.41 1.09
N SER A 384 0.04 12.17 0.12
CA SER A 384 0.86 12.82 -0.92
C SER A 384 2.00 13.69 -0.38
N ASN A 385 1.89 14.21 0.86
CA ASN A 385 2.98 14.91 1.54
C ASN A 385 4.21 14.01 1.76
N GLY A 386 3.99 12.78 2.23
CA GLY A 386 5.07 11.84 2.46
C GLY A 386 5.65 11.36 1.14
N ILE A 387 4.83 11.26 0.08
CA ILE A 387 5.33 11.00 -1.28
C ILE A 387 6.25 12.13 -1.75
N LEU A 388 5.86 13.40 -1.55
CA LEU A 388 6.71 14.54 -1.85
C LEU A 388 8.01 14.51 -1.04
N SER A 389 7.94 14.18 0.25
CA SER A 389 9.12 14.08 1.13
C SER A 389 10.07 12.97 0.68
N SER A 390 9.57 11.72 0.54
CA SER A 390 10.36 10.59 0.05
C SER A 390 10.92 10.85 -1.35
N GLY A 391 10.15 11.50 -2.22
CA GLY A 391 10.59 11.82 -3.57
C GLY A 391 11.70 12.87 -3.59
N ASN A 392 11.65 13.89 -2.72
CA ASN A 392 12.77 14.84 -2.58
C ASN A 392 14.03 14.13 -2.11
N GLN A 393 13.90 13.23 -1.13
CA GLN A 393 15.03 12.45 -0.66
C GLN A 393 15.55 11.48 -1.72
N ALA A 394 14.68 10.91 -2.56
CA ALA A 394 15.08 10.10 -3.71
C ALA A 394 16.00 10.88 -4.65
N ILE A 395 15.62 12.12 -4.96
CA ILE A 395 16.38 13.03 -5.80
C ILE A 395 17.72 13.37 -5.13
N GLU A 396 17.73 13.66 -3.82
CA GLU A 396 18.95 13.93 -3.05
C GLU A 396 19.90 12.72 -2.98
N MET A 397 19.35 11.50 -2.93
CA MET A 397 20.10 10.24 -2.98
C MET A 397 20.61 9.87 -4.38
N GLY A 398 20.35 10.71 -5.39
CA GLY A 398 20.77 10.47 -6.77
C GLY A 398 19.96 9.39 -7.46
N ALA A 399 18.64 9.36 -7.28
CA ALA A 399 17.77 8.50 -8.09
C ALA A 399 17.80 8.93 -9.57
N ASP A 400 18.03 7.98 -10.46
CA ASP A 400 18.03 8.17 -11.92
C ASP A 400 16.64 7.99 -12.53
N ALA A 401 15.74 7.29 -11.83
CA ALA A 401 14.35 7.13 -12.24
C ALA A 401 13.44 7.00 -11.01
N ILE A 402 12.18 7.41 -11.16
CA ILE A 402 11.18 7.33 -10.07
C ILE A 402 9.91 6.62 -10.55
N ILE A 403 9.38 5.72 -9.72
CA ILE A 403 8.07 5.08 -9.90
C ILE A 403 7.15 5.56 -8.78
N ILE A 404 5.93 5.99 -9.10
CA ILE A 404 4.94 6.45 -8.12
C ILE A 404 3.69 5.55 -8.20
N TYR A 405 3.45 4.73 -7.19
CA TYR A 405 2.20 3.96 -6.99
C TYR A 405 1.45 4.52 -5.78
N TYR A 406 0.54 5.47 -5.98
CA TYR A 406 -0.06 6.21 -4.88
C TYR A 406 -1.46 6.77 -5.18
N GLY A 407 -2.31 6.87 -4.15
CA GLY A 407 -3.59 7.59 -4.21
C GLY A 407 -4.66 7.13 -3.20
N HIS A 408 -4.59 5.88 -2.71
CA HIS A 408 -5.63 5.28 -1.87
C HIS A 408 -5.89 5.97 -0.53
N ASN A 409 -4.86 6.54 0.07
CA ASN A 409 -4.94 7.08 1.44
C ASN A 409 -5.43 8.52 1.49
N GLU A 410 -5.47 9.24 0.36
CA GLU A 410 -5.56 10.69 0.40
C GLU A 410 -6.86 11.17 1.07
N VAL A 411 -8.02 10.70 0.60
CA VAL A 411 -9.32 11.16 1.13
C VAL A 411 -9.55 10.67 2.56
N ALA A 412 -9.24 9.40 2.82
CA ALA A 412 -9.47 8.77 4.11
C ALA A 412 -8.65 9.39 5.24
N GLN A 413 -7.37 9.64 4.99
CA GLN A 413 -6.52 10.30 5.97
C GLN A 413 -6.98 11.75 6.17
N PHE A 414 -7.32 12.47 5.11
CA PHE A 414 -7.91 13.81 5.25
C PHE A 414 -9.16 13.82 6.12
N GLN A 415 -10.05 12.84 5.96
CA GLN A 415 -11.25 12.72 6.79
C GLN A 415 -10.91 12.57 8.27
N GLN A 416 -9.96 11.69 8.62
CA GLN A 416 -9.51 11.53 10.01
C GLN A 416 -8.96 12.85 10.57
N LEU A 417 -8.25 13.60 9.73
CA LEU A 417 -7.59 14.85 10.09
C LEU A 417 -8.58 16.01 10.29
N THR A 418 -9.68 16.04 9.53
CA THR A 418 -10.75 17.05 9.72
C THR A 418 -11.40 17.01 11.11
N ARG A 419 -11.25 15.90 11.85
CA ARG A 419 -11.74 15.78 13.24
C ARG A 419 -10.97 16.66 14.23
N PHE A 420 -9.74 17.07 13.88
CA PHE A 420 -8.81 17.72 14.81
C PHE A 420 -8.51 19.19 14.51
N GLN A 421 -8.88 19.70 13.33
CA GLN A 421 -8.61 21.07 12.89
C GLN A 421 -9.89 21.82 12.51
N LYS A 422 -9.93 23.13 12.81
CA LYS A 422 -11.02 24.00 12.38
C LYS A 422 -10.98 24.18 10.86
N MET A 423 -12.03 23.70 10.19
CA MET A 423 -12.07 23.48 8.75
C MET A 423 -12.30 24.74 7.90
N ASP A 424 -12.85 25.80 8.49
CA ASP A 424 -13.06 27.10 7.83
C ASP A 424 -11.75 27.76 7.39
N ALA A 425 -10.66 27.50 8.12
CA ALA A 425 -9.32 27.96 7.76
C ALA A 425 -8.68 27.15 6.63
N MET A 426 -9.15 25.92 6.34
CA MET A 426 -8.43 24.97 5.47
C MET A 426 -8.37 25.45 4.03
N THR A 427 -9.52 25.83 3.45
CA THR A 427 -9.57 26.36 2.07
C THR A 427 -8.72 27.63 1.94
N THR A 428 -8.83 28.51 2.93
CA THR A 428 -8.08 29.76 3.02
C THR A 428 -6.57 29.49 3.10
N GLN A 429 -6.16 28.49 3.88
CA GLN A 429 -4.77 28.05 4.00
C GLN A 429 -4.24 27.47 2.68
N ILE A 430 -5.05 26.72 1.91
CA ILE A 430 -4.66 26.22 0.58
C ILE A 430 -4.39 27.37 -0.39
N TYR A 431 -5.25 28.38 -0.40
CA TYR A 431 -5.04 29.54 -1.26
C TYR A 431 -3.84 30.37 -0.81
N PHE A 432 -3.70 30.64 0.49
CA PHE A 432 -2.56 31.38 1.01
C PHE A 432 -1.24 30.63 0.87
N SER A 433 -1.24 29.30 0.94
CA SER A 433 0.00 28.55 0.80
C SER A 433 0.62 28.66 -0.58
N GLN A 434 -0.16 29.06 -1.58
CA GLN A 434 0.33 29.36 -2.94
C GLN A 434 1.01 30.74 -3.02
N SER A 435 0.88 31.60 -2.00
CA SER A 435 1.52 32.92 -1.97
C SER A 435 2.92 32.85 -1.34
N ARG A 436 3.88 33.45 -2.02
CA ARG A 436 5.24 33.69 -1.53
C ARG A 436 5.25 34.77 -0.47
N ILE A 437 4.38 35.78 -0.57
CA ILE A 437 4.20 36.77 0.51
C ILE A 437 3.80 36.05 1.79
N TYR A 438 2.81 35.16 1.72
CA TYR A 438 2.39 34.39 2.87
C TYR A 438 3.54 33.53 3.44
N ALA A 439 4.28 32.83 2.58
CA ALA A 439 5.44 32.04 2.98
C ALA A 439 6.51 32.90 3.69
N TRP A 440 6.80 34.08 3.13
CA TRP A 440 7.75 35.03 3.69
C TRP A 440 7.29 35.58 5.04
N LEU A 441 6.03 36.02 5.15
CA LEU A 441 5.44 36.47 6.40
C LEU A 441 5.45 35.36 7.46
N TYR A 442 5.13 34.13 7.06
CA TYR A 442 5.17 32.99 7.97
C TYR A 442 6.59 32.67 8.45
N SER A 443 7.61 32.88 7.61
CA SER A 443 9.01 32.64 7.98
C SER A 443 9.56 33.63 9.01
N ILE A 444 9.03 34.85 9.07
CA ILE A 444 9.45 35.89 10.03
C ILE A 444 8.63 35.87 11.32
N LEU A 445 7.43 35.27 11.30
CA LEU A 445 6.60 35.13 12.49
C LEU A 445 7.20 34.04 13.39
N PRO A 446 7.28 34.25 14.72
CA PRO A 446 7.71 33.21 15.64
C PRO A 446 6.82 31.99 15.48
N GLN A 447 7.39 30.86 15.10
CA GLN A 447 6.64 29.62 15.08
C GLN A 447 6.41 29.20 16.52
N THR A 448 5.25 29.56 17.05
CA THR A 448 4.74 28.92 18.26
C THR A 448 4.58 27.45 17.91
N GLN A 449 5.46 26.61 18.44
CA GLN A 449 5.23 25.18 18.52
C GLN A 449 4.04 24.99 19.48
N SER A 450 2.84 25.28 19.00
CA SER A 450 1.64 24.84 19.65
C SER A 450 1.65 23.33 19.50
N SER A 451 2.22 22.64 20.49
CA SER A 451 1.98 21.22 20.67
C SER A 451 0.47 21.03 20.53
N PRO A 452 -0.01 20.06 19.74
CA PRO A 452 -1.44 19.83 19.54
C PRO A 452 -2.08 19.52 20.89
N GLN A 453 -2.47 20.57 21.61
CA GLN A 453 -3.07 20.50 22.93
C GLN A 453 -4.47 19.96 22.72
N ASN A 454 -4.68 18.68 23.04
CA ASN A 454 -5.97 18.02 23.31
C ASN A 454 -7.19 18.74 22.71
N THR A 455 -7.19 18.96 21.38
CA THR A 455 -8.36 19.57 20.75
C THR A 455 -9.46 18.53 20.82
N THR A 456 -10.57 18.90 21.47
CA THR A 456 -11.74 18.04 21.53
C THR A 456 -12.15 17.74 20.09
N PRO A 457 -12.37 16.47 19.72
CA PRO A 457 -12.81 16.12 18.38
C PRO A 457 -14.02 16.97 18.00
N ILE A 458 -13.99 17.57 16.81
CA ILE A 458 -15.14 18.32 16.31
C ILE A 458 -16.27 17.31 16.07
N ASN A 459 -17.42 17.52 16.71
CA ASN A 459 -18.56 16.60 16.64
C ASN A 459 -19.20 16.53 15.24
N GLU A 460 -19.01 17.55 14.40
CA GLU A 460 -19.54 17.61 13.05
C GLU A 460 -18.41 17.54 12.03
N LEU A 461 -18.36 16.43 11.30
CA LEU A 461 -17.47 16.25 10.15
C LEU A 461 -18.03 17.04 8.96
N PRO A 462 -17.17 17.68 8.14
CA PRO A 462 -17.58 18.22 6.85
C PRO A 462 -18.23 17.15 5.95
N GLU A 463 -19.02 17.59 4.98
CA GLU A 463 -19.53 16.66 3.97
C GLU A 463 -18.38 16.04 3.18
N LEU A 464 -18.45 14.73 2.96
CA LEU A 464 -17.44 13.96 2.24
C LEU A 464 -16.99 14.58 0.90
N PRO A 465 -17.88 15.11 0.02
CA PRO A 465 -17.44 15.72 -1.23
C PRO A 465 -16.45 16.88 -1.03
N GLN A 466 -16.61 17.65 0.04
CA GLN A 466 -15.71 18.75 0.38
C GLN A 466 -14.34 18.23 0.82
N ILE A 467 -14.32 17.18 1.65
CA ILE A 467 -13.08 16.51 2.09
C ILE A 467 -12.34 15.94 0.89
N ALA A 468 -13.04 15.24 -0.01
CA ALA A 468 -12.49 14.68 -1.23
C ALA A 468 -11.87 15.77 -2.13
N THR A 469 -12.54 16.91 -2.26
CA THR A 469 -12.03 18.07 -3.03
C THR A 469 -10.70 18.58 -2.43
N TRP A 470 -10.64 18.76 -1.11
CA TRP A 470 -9.42 19.24 -0.45
C TRP A 470 -8.27 18.24 -0.53
N ALA A 471 -8.57 16.96 -0.33
CA ALA A 471 -7.63 15.87 -0.54
C ALA A 471 -7.08 15.87 -1.99
N ALA A 472 -7.95 16.07 -2.98
CA ALA A 472 -7.56 16.18 -4.37
C ALA A 472 -6.69 17.40 -4.66
N MET A 473 -7.00 18.56 -4.08
CA MET A 473 -6.15 19.75 -4.20
C MET A 473 -4.76 19.50 -3.60
N ASN A 474 -4.68 18.93 -2.41
CA ASN A 474 -3.41 18.60 -1.75
C ASN A 474 -2.59 17.60 -2.58
N HIS A 475 -3.22 16.52 -3.03
CA HIS A 475 -2.61 15.53 -3.92
C HIS A 475 -2.04 16.18 -5.19
N HIS A 476 -2.85 17.00 -5.87
CA HIS A 476 -2.43 17.68 -7.09
C HIS A 476 -1.21 18.56 -6.85
N GLN A 477 -1.21 19.34 -5.78
CA GLN A 477 -0.14 20.27 -5.46
C GLN A 477 1.16 19.55 -5.10
N ASN A 478 1.10 18.57 -4.20
CA ASN A 478 2.29 17.86 -3.73
C ASN A 478 2.93 17.02 -4.84
N LEU A 479 2.13 16.25 -5.58
CA LEU A 479 2.70 15.48 -6.70
C LEU A 479 3.17 16.40 -7.82
N GLY A 480 2.45 17.48 -8.13
CA GLY A 480 2.90 18.45 -9.12
C GLY A 480 4.25 19.07 -8.79
N GLN A 481 4.51 19.39 -7.52
CA GLN A 481 5.82 19.89 -7.07
C GLN A 481 6.92 18.84 -7.20
N LEU A 482 6.66 17.60 -6.80
CA LEU A 482 7.63 16.52 -6.95
C LEU A 482 7.99 16.31 -8.44
N LEU A 483 6.97 16.23 -9.30
CA LEU A 483 7.17 16.04 -10.74
C LEU A 483 7.90 17.22 -11.39
N GLU A 484 7.62 18.46 -10.95
CA GLU A 484 8.37 19.64 -11.40
C GLU A 484 9.86 19.53 -11.07
N LYS A 485 10.21 19.08 -9.85
CA LYS A 485 11.60 18.83 -9.47
C LYS A 485 12.23 17.70 -10.28
N CYS A 486 11.49 16.62 -10.54
CA CYS A 486 11.98 15.51 -11.38
C CYS A 486 12.31 16.01 -12.80
N VAL A 487 11.44 16.81 -13.40
CA VAL A 487 11.68 17.42 -14.73
C VAL A 487 12.90 18.35 -14.71
N GLN A 488 13.06 19.18 -13.67
CA GLN A 488 14.23 20.05 -13.51
C GLN A 488 15.54 19.28 -13.36
N SER A 489 15.49 18.10 -12.72
CA SER A 489 16.63 17.20 -12.56
C SER A 489 16.79 16.18 -13.69
N ASN A 490 15.95 16.24 -14.73
CA ASN A 490 15.92 15.28 -15.84
C ASN A 490 15.75 13.81 -15.38
N ILE A 491 14.96 13.60 -14.33
CA ILE A 491 14.66 12.27 -13.77
C ILE A 491 13.35 11.77 -14.38
N PRO A 492 13.34 10.71 -15.21
CA PRO A 492 12.13 10.10 -15.73
C PRO A 492 11.25 9.55 -14.60
N VAL A 493 9.94 9.73 -14.74
CA VAL A 493 8.95 9.25 -13.78
C VAL A 493 7.92 8.34 -14.45
N LEU A 494 7.54 7.24 -13.79
CA LEU A 494 6.37 6.43 -14.10
C LEU A 494 5.32 6.61 -13.00
N GLN A 495 4.16 7.16 -13.36
CA GLN A 495 3.00 7.21 -12.47
C GLN A 495 2.09 6.02 -12.72
N ILE A 496 1.76 5.29 -11.66
CA ILE A 496 0.85 4.16 -11.69
C ILE A 496 -0.42 4.55 -10.94
N VAL A 497 -1.54 4.64 -11.68
CA VAL A 497 -2.87 4.82 -11.08
C VAL A 497 -3.20 3.54 -10.34
N PRO A 498 -3.26 3.57 -9.00
CA PRO A 498 -3.42 2.34 -8.25
C PRO A 498 -4.88 1.87 -8.32
N THR A 499 -5.10 0.60 -8.00
CA THR A 499 -6.43 -0.01 -7.97
C THR A 499 -6.63 -0.81 -6.68
N TYR A 500 -7.82 -1.34 -6.50
CA TYR A 500 -8.23 -2.16 -5.36
C TYR A 500 -9.10 -3.31 -5.91
N ASN A 501 -9.46 -4.29 -5.09
CA ASN A 501 -10.43 -5.29 -5.45
C ASN A 501 -11.86 -4.70 -5.40
N PHE A 502 -12.47 -4.39 -6.55
CA PHE A 502 -13.76 -3.69 -6.61
C PHE A 502 -14.86 -4.41 -5.82
N ARG A 503 -14.91 -5.74 -5.88
CA ARG A 503 -15.93 -6.52 -5.17
C ARG A 503 -15.80 -6.44 -3.65
N PHE A 504 -14.58 -6.31 -3.14
CA PHE A 504 -14.29 -6.35 -1.70
C PHE A 504 -13.90 -5.01 -1.10
N ALA A 505 -13.72 -3.98 -1.94
CA ALA A 505 -13.44 -2.62 -1.51
C ALA A 505 -14.42 -2.15 -0.44
N PRO A 506 -13.94 -1.67 0.71
CA PRO A 506 -14.80 -1.21 1.78
C PRO A 506 -15.50 0.06 1.34
N PHE A 507 -16.81 0.08 1.53
CA PHE A 507 -17.62 1.29 1.40
C PHE A 507 -18.55 1.37 2.59
N GLU A 508 -18.59 2.55 3.20
CA GLU A 508 -19.50 2.84 4.29
C GLU A 508 -20.46 3.95 3.87
N ALA A 509 -21.76 3.65 3.98
CA ALA A 509 -22.78 4.67 3.80
C ALA A 509 -22.62 5.76 4.87
N ASN A 510 -22.66 7.02 4.46
CA ASN A 510 -22.48 8.15 5.37
C ASN A 510 -23.76 8.62 6.05
N LYS A 511 -24.91 8.10 5.63
CA LYS A 511 -26.22 8.43 6.17
C LYS A 511 -27.26 7.38 5.81
N LYS A 512 -28.37 7.42 6.55
CA LYS A 512 -29.56 6.64 6.22
C LYS A 512 -30.32 7.31 5.08
N GLU A 513 -30.96 6.50 4.25
CA GLU A 513 -31.86 7.00 3.22
C GLU A 513 -33.18 7.48 3.85
N SER A 514 -33.67 8.64 3.41
CA SER A 514 -34.94 9.20 3.86
C SER A 514 -36.01 9.16 2.77
N ASN A 515 -35.63 8.96 1.51
CA ASN A 515 -36.55 8.85 0.40
C ASN A 515 -37.19 7.45 0.31
N VAL A 516 -38.43 7.32 0.80
CA VAL A 516 -39.21 6.07 0.77
C VAL A 516 -39.33 5.48 -0.64
N LYS A 517 -39.40 6.32 -1.69
CA LYS A 517 -39.48 5.82 -3.07
C LYS A 517 -38.18 5.17 -3.52
N ALA A 518 -37.02 5.68 -3.08
CA ALA A 518 -35.72 5.06 -3.35
C ALA A 518 -35.66 3.66 -2.73
N ILE A 519 -36.04 3.56 -1.46
CA ILE A 519 -36.07 2.29 -0.71
C ILE A 519 -37.00 1.30 -1.41
N GLN A 520 -38.22 1.72 -1.77
CA GLN A 520 -39.18 0.86 -2.49
C GLN A 520 -38.65 0.40 -3.86
N ALA A 521 -37.97 1.26 -4.61
CA ALA A 521 -37.38 0.90 -5.90
C ALA A 521 -36.23 -0.11 -5.73
N LEU A 522 -35.39 0.04 -4.70
CA LEU A 522 -34.35 -0.94 -4.36
C LEU A 522 -34.93 -2.31 -3.99
N GLU A 523 -35.95 -2.36 -3.14
CA GLU A 523 -36.58 -3.63 -2.74
C GLU A 523 -37.26 -4.32 -3.94
N GLN A 524 -37.96 -3.57 -4.79
CA GLN A 524 -38.51 -4.09 -6.05
C GLN A 524 -37.40 -4.63 -6.97
N ALA A 525 -36.25 -3.96 -7.05
CA ALA A 525 -35.13 -4.45 -7.83
C ALA A 525 -34.58 -5.79 -7.29
N LYS A 526 -34.47 -5.94 -5.97
CA LYS A 526 -34.03 -7.19 -5.32
C LYS A 526 -34.98 -8.36 -5.63
N GLU A 527 -36.30 -8.12 -5.57
CA GLU A 527 -37.33 -9.11 -5.92
C GLU A 527 -37.28 -9.48 -7.41
N LEU A 528 -37.05 -8.50 -8.28
CA LEU A 528 -36.99 -8.71 -9.73
C LEU A 528 -35.69 -9.36 -10.20
N ARG A 529 -34.56 -9.19 -9.48
CA ARG A 529 -33.24 -9.71 -9.89
C ARG A 529 -33.25 -11.20 -10.30
N PRO A 530 -33.85 -12.13 -9.52
CA PRO A 530 -33.89 -13.55 -9.92
C PRO A 530 -34.91 -13.87 -11.03
N ILE A 531 -35.85 -12.97 -11.36
CA ILE A 531 -36.97 -13.24 -12.27
C ILE A 531 -36.79 -12.54 -13.63
N ASN A 532 -36.37 -11.28 -13.61
CA ASN A 532 -36.26 -10.41 -14.77
C ASN A 532 -35.16 -9.37 -14.57
N LEU A 533 -33.95 -9.71 -15.04
CA LEU A 533 -32.74 -8.89 -14.88
C LEU A 533 -32.87 -7.48 -15.47
N ILE A 534 -33.54 -7.34 -16.62
CA ILE A 534 -33.73 -6.03 -17.29
C ILE A 534 -34.64 -5.13 -16.44
N ALA A 535 -35.73 -5.68 -15.92
CA ALA A 535 -36.64 -4.94 -15.05
C ALA A 535 -35.96 -4.54 -13.72
N ALA A 536 -35.17 -5.46 -13.14
CA ALA A 536 -34.37 -5.17 -11.95
C ALA A 536 -33.37 -4.03 -12.20
N GLN A 537 -32.63 -4.07 -13.30
CA GLN A 537 -31.68 -3.03 -13.68
C GLN A 537 -32.36 -1.65 -13.83
N LYS A 538 -33.53 -1.59 -14.46
CA LYS A 538 -34.32 -0.35 -14.56
C LYS A 538 -34.71 0.20 -13.18
N LYS A 539 -35.10 -0.68 -12.25
CA LYS A 539 -35.47 -0.29 -10.89
C LYS A 539 -34.28 0.15 -10.04
N LEU A 540 -33.10 -0.44 -10.23
CA LEU A 540 -31.87 0.05 -9.60
C LEU A 540 -31.53 1.45 -10.08
N LEU A 541 -31.58 1.71 -11.39
CA LEU A 541 -31.35 3.06 -11.93
C LEU A 541 -32.36 4.09 -11.41
N GLU A 542 -33.64 3.71 -11.28
CA GLU A 542 -34.66 4.55 -10.64
C GLU A 542 -34.29 4.86 -9.18
N SER A 543 -33.92 3.84 -8.40
CA SER A 543 -33.47 3.99 -7.00
C SER A 543 -32.25 4.92 -6.90
N ILE A 544 -31.21 4.67 -7.70
CA ILE A 544 -29.98 5.45 -7.72
C ILE A 544 -30.28 6.93 -8.00
N ALA A 545 -31.11 7.21 -9.01
CA ALA A 545 -31.42 8.57 -9.44
C ALA A 545 -32.14 9.41 -8.38
N ILE A 546 -32.95 8.79 -7.52
CA ILE A 546 -33.76 9.48 -6.50
C ILE A 546 -33.21 9.34 -5.07
N SER A 547 -32.26 8.45 -4.85
CA SER A 547 -31.57 8.27 -3.57
C SER A 547 -30.66 9.45 -3.25
N GLN A 548 -30.46 9.70 -1.95
CA GLN A 548 -29.47 10.68 -1.52
C GLN A 548 -28.06 10.10 -1.68
N LYS A 549 -27.19 10.76 -2.44
CA LYS A 549 -25.79 10.32 -2.64
C LYS A 549 -25.09 10.02 -1.32
N GLY A 550 -24.48 8.84 -1.23
CA GLY A 550 -23.82 8.31 -0.03
C GLY A 550 -24.74 7.67 1.00
N SER A 551 -26.06 7.64 0.75
CA SER A 551 -27.00 6.89 1.60
C SER A 551 -26.81 5.39 1.45
N GLU A 552 -27.26 4.63 2.46
CA GLU A 552 -27.26 3.17 2.42
C GLU A 552 -27.99 2.62 1.17
N THR A 553 -29.13 3.21 0.81
CA THR A 553 -29.89 2.82 -0.39
C THR A 553 -29.13 3.13 -1.68
N PHE A 554 -28.47 4.29 -1.78
CA PHE A 554 -27.64 4.63 -2.94
C PHE A 554 -26.52 3.60 -3.11
N VAL A 555 -25.78 3.32 -2.04
CA VAL A 555 -24.64 2.40 -2.02
C VAL A 555 -25.08 0.98 -2.42
N GLN A 556 -26.13 0.44 -1.79
CA GLN A 556 -26.64 -0.90 -2.12
C GLN A 556 -27.17 -0.98 -3.55
N ALA A 557 -27.90 0.04 -4.02
CA ALA A 557 -28.45 0.04 -5.38
C ALA A 557 -27.33 0.07 -6.43
N GLN A 558 -26.30 0.90 -6.22
CA GLN A 558 -25.12 0.94 -7.09
C GLN A 558 -24.35 -0.38 -7.09
N GLN A 559 -24.16 -1.00 -5.92
CA GLN A 559 -23.46 -2.28 -5.83
C GLN A 559 -24.17 -3.36 -6.63
N ILE A 560 -25.48 -3.54 -6.42
CA ILE A 560 -26.27 -4.54 -7.15
C ILE A 560 -26.26 -4.22 -8.65
N TYR A 561 -26.32 -2.95 -9.02
CA TYR A 561 -26.25 -2.52 -10.41
C TYR A 561 -24.90 -2.87 -11.06
N ALA A 562 -23.80 -2.64 -10.33
CA ALA A 562 -22.45 -3.02 -10.76
C ALA A 562 -22.33 -4.54 -10.94
N GLU A 563 -22.82 -5.34 -9.99
CA GLU A 563 -22.83 -6.80 -10.09
C GLU A 563 -23.61 -7.28 -11.32
N ILE A 564 -24.80 -6.72 -11.59
CA ILE A 564 -25.58 -7.07 -12.79
C ILE A 564 -24.81 -6.73 -14.08
N LEU A 565 -24.11 -5.59 -14.12
CA LEU A 565 -23.27 -5.23 -15.26
C LEU A 565 -22.10 -6.21 -15.45
N SER A 566 -21.48 -6.64 -14.35
CA SER A 566 -20.41 -7.65 -14.35
C SER A 566 -20.93 -8.99 -14.87
N ASP A 567 -22.08 -9.47 -14.38
CA ASP A 567 -22.74 -10.71 -14.83
C ASP A 567 -23.09 -10.68 -16.34
N GLN A 568 -23.30 -9.49 -16.90
CA GLN A 568 -23.58 -9.27 -18.32
C GLN A 568 -22.32 -9.12 -19.19
N GLY A 569 -21.11 -9.26 -18.62
CA GLY A 569 -19.85 -9.03 -19.32
C GLY A 569 -19.51 -7.55 -19.57
N GLN A 570 -20.27 -6.62 -18.96
CA GLN A 570 -20.05 -5.17 -19.09
C GLN A 570 -19.07 -4.68 -17.99
N HIS A 571 -17.89 -5.28 -17.95
CA HIS A 571 -16.89 -5.12 -16.88
C HIS A 571 -16.48 -3.66 -16.64
N GLU A 572 -16.19 -2.90 -17.70
CA GLU A 572 -15.81 -1.48 -17.57
C GLU A 572 -16.93 -0.65 -16.91
N LYS A 573 -18.18 -0.82 -17.35
CA LYS A 573 -19.33 -0.12 -16.75
C LYS A 573 -19.57 -0.55 -15.31
N SER A 574 -19.32 -1.81 -14.99
CA SER A 574 -19.40 -2.33 -13.62
C SER A 574 -18.40 -1.62 -12.71
N ARG A 575 -17.15 -1.48 -13.14
CA ARG A 575 -16.11 -0.76 -12.37
C ARG A 575 -16.42 0.73 -12.24
N ILE A 576 -16.99 1.37 -13.27
CA ILE A 576 -17.49 2.75 -13.17
C ILE A 576 -18.61 2.87 -12.13
N ALA A 577 -19.55 1.91 -12.09
CA ALA A 577 -20.62 1.90 -11.09
C ALA A 577 -20.08 1.73 -9.67
N TYR A 578 -19.08 0.88 -9.44
CA TYR A 578 -18.38 0.82 -8.16
C TYR A 578 -17.61 2.11 -7.84
N GLN A 579 -16.94 2.72 -8.83
CA GLN A 579 -16.26 4.00 -8.62
C GLN A 579 -17.23 5.09 -8.11
N HIS A 580 -18.46 5.10 -8.60
CA HIS A 580 -19.50 5.98 -8.08
C HIS A 580 -19.87 5.72 -6.62
N ILE A 581 -19.74 4.48 -6.12
CA ILE A 581 -19.90 4.16 -4.69
C ILE A 581 -18.79 4.84 -3.90
N PHE A 582 -17.53 4.62 -4.30
CA PHE A 582 -16.36 5.13 -3.58
C PHE A 582 -16.36 6.65 -3.51
N ASP A 583 -16.64 7.32 -4.64
CA ASP A 583 -16.69 8.79 -4.71
C ASP A 583 -17.72 9.41 -3.72
N HIS A 584 -18.67 8.63 -3.22
CA HIS A 584 -19.73 9.08 -2.33
C HIS A 584 -19.80 8.32 -0.98
N SER A 585 -18.83 7.45 -0.67
CA SER A 585 -18.79 6.64 0.55
C SER A 585 -17.58 6.98 1.43
N PHE A 586 -17.65 6.70 2.73
CA PHE A 586 -16.53 6.91 3.67
C PHE A 586 -15.46 5.80 3.61
N GLY A 587 -15.34 5.09 2.48
CA GLY A 587 -14.38 4.01 2.31
C GLY A 587 -12.94 4.48 2.56
N ILE A 588 -12.33 3.99 3.64
CA ILE A 588 -11.04 4.48 4.16
C ILE A 588 -9.81 4.14 3.30
N THR A 589 -9.97 3.38 2.23
CA THR A 589 -8.85 2.84 1.44
C THR A 589 -9.10 2.88 -0.06
N THR A 590 -10.05 3.70 -0.51
CA THR A 590 -10.44 3.79 -1.93
C THR A 590 -9.87 5.05 -2.59
N ILE A 591 -9.45 4.93 -3.85
CA ILE A 591 -9.05 6.10 -4.65
C ILE A 591 -10.28 6.76 -5.29
N HIS A 592 -10.48 8.04 -5.02
CA HIS A 592 -11.54 8.85 -5.60
C HIS A 592 -11.22 9.26 -7.05
N THR A 593 -12.25 9.47 -7.87
CA THR A 593 -12.11 9.86 -9.28
C THR A 593 -11.27 11.13 -9.46
N GLU A 594 -11.41 12.12 -8.58
CA GLU A 594 -10.60 13.35 -8.68
C GLU A 594 -9.10 13.10 -8.48
N ILE A 595 -8.73 12.16 -7.61
CA ILE A 595 -7.35 11.73 -7.42
C ILE A 595 -6.83 10.98 -8.66
N LYS A 596 -7.63 10.05 -9.21
CA LYS A 596 -7.31 9.36 -10.47
C LYS A 596 -7.05 10.35 -11.60
N ASN A 597 -7.93 11.34 -11.75
CA ASN A 597 -7.81 12.40 -12.75
C ASN A 597 -6.56 13.26 -12.52
N ASN A 598 -6.20 13.55 -11.27
CA ASN A 598 -4.97 14.27 -10.97
C ASN A 598 -3.73 13.53 -11.48
N ILE A 599 -3.64 12.22 -11.25
CA ILE A 599 -2.48 11.43 -11.71
C ILE A 599 -2.37 11.51 -13.25
N GLN A 600 -3.48 11.33 -13.96
CA GLN A 600 -3.52 11.43 -15.43
C GLN A 600 -3.13 12.83 -15.93
N ASN A 601 -3.73 13.88 -15.35
CA ASN A 601 -3.50 15.27 -15.74
C ASN A 601 -2.05 15.68 -15.45
N LEU A 602 -1.50 15.26 -14.32
CA LEU A 602 -0.10 15.51 -13.97
C LEU A 602 0.85 14.73 -14.88
N ALA A 603 0.52 13.50 -15.25
CA ALA A 603 1.32 12.73 -16.22
C ALA A 603 1.39 13.43 -17.57
N ALA A 604 0.25 13.86 -18.09
CA ALA A 604 0.18 14.63 -19.33
C ALA A 604 0.93 15.97 -19.20
N LYS A 605 0.78 16.69 -18.07
CA LYS A 605 1.40 18.00 -17.83
C LYS A 605 2.93 17.93 -17.78
N TYR A 606 3.49 16.93 -17.10
CA TYR A 606 4.94 16.80 -16.87
C TYR A 606 5.61 15.83 -17.85
N GLY A 607 4.88 15.27 -18.81
CA GLY A 607 5.42 14.32 -19.79
C GLY A 607 5.92 13.02 -19.19
N THR A 608 5.29 12.54 -18.11
CA THR A 608 5.73 11.34 -17.40
C THR A 608 5.01 10.09 -17.91
N GLY A 609 5.61 8.92 -17.69
CA GLY A 609 4.98 7.64 -18.00
C GLY A 609 3.70 7.47 -17.18
N LEU A 610 2.71 6.80 -17.76
CA LEU A 610 1.43 6.51 -17.11
C LEU A 610 1.05 5.04 -17.31
N MET A 611 0.63 4.41 -16.22
CA MET A 611 0.15 3.04 -16.19
C MET A 611 -1.08 2.93 -15.29
N TYR A 612 -2.01 2.05 -15.62
CA TYR A 612 -3.16 1.75 -14.77
C TYR A 612 -2.97 0.37 -14.15
N ALA A 613 -2.94 0.31 -12.82
CA ALA A 613 -2.92 -0.96 -12.12
C ALA A 613 -4.16 -1.81 -12.42
N GLU A 614 -5.28 -1.15 -12.72
CA GLU A 614 -6.51 -1.83 -13.14
C GLU A 614 -6.30 -2.71 -14.39
N ASP A 615 -5.56 -2.23 -15.39
CA ASP A 615 -5.26 -2.99 -16.60
C ASP A 615 -4.42 -4.23 -16.32
N ILE A 616 -3.65 -4.22 -15.24
CA ILE A 616 -2.78 -5.33 -14.82
C ILE A 616 -3.59 -6.37 -14.05
N PHE A 617 -4.32 -5.93 -13.02
CA PHE A 617 -4.99 -6.82 -12.09
C PHE A 617 -6.29 -7.41 -12.65
N TYR A 618 -6.94 -6.73 -13.59
CA TYR A 618 -8.21 -7.16 -14.16
C TYR A 618 -8.10 -7.73 -15.57
N HIS A 619 -6.88 -7.84 -16.13
CA HIS A 619 -6.67 -8.36 -17.49
C HIS A 619 -7.34 -9.71 -17.71
N ASP A 620 -7.12 -10.65 -16.79
CA ASP A 620 -7.64 -12.02 -16.86
C ASP A 620 -8.88 -12.21 -15.95
N SER A 621 -9.47 -11.13 -15.44
CA SER A 621 -10.61 -11.21 -14.53
C SER A 621 -11.87 -11.65 -15.27
N SER A 622 -12.40 -12.82 -14.91
CA SER A 622 -13.59 -13.40 -15.57
C SER A 622 -14.88 -12.60 -15.32
N ASP A 623 -14.98 -11.90 -14.19
CA ASP A 623 -16.12 -11.06 -13.83
C ASP A 623 -15.82 -9.55 -13.95
N GLY A 624 -14.54 -9.19 -14.14
CA GLY A 624 -14.07 -7.83 -14.29
C GLY A 624 -14.14 -6.95 -13.04
N ILE A 625 -14.48 -7.52 -11.88
CA ILE A 625 -14.60 -6.81 -10.59
C ILE A 625 -13.93 -7.53 -9.42
N SER A 626 -13.50 -8.78 -9.60
CA SER A 626 -12.63 -9.50 -8.69
C SER A 626 -11.26 -9.68 -9.34
N ALA A 627 -10.21 -9.22 -8.66
CA ALA A 627 -8.85 -9.27 -9.15
C ALA A 627 -8.21 -10.66 -8.96
N ASN A 628 -8.95 -11.74 -9.24
CA ASN A 628 -8.48 -13.13 -9.30
C ASN A 628 -7.52 -13.60 -8.18
N GLY A 629 -7.72 -13.15 -6.93
CA GLY A 629 -6.83 -13.51 -5.84
C GLY A 629 -5.42 -12.92 -5.97
N LEU A 630 -5.27 -11.77 -6.62
CA LEU A 630 -4.03 -10.98 -6.68
C LEU A 630 -3.88 -10.01 -5.51
N PHE A 631 -4.88 -9.95 -4.63
CA PHE A 631 -4.89 -9.12 -3.44
C PHE A 631 -4.95 -9.97 -2.17
N TRP A 632 -4.32 -9.46 -1.13
CA TRP A 632 -4.33 -10.00 0.23
C TRP A 632 -5.66 -9.67 0.94
N ASP A 633 -6.07 -8.41 0.79
CA ASP A 633 -7.32 -7.85 1.30
C ASP A 633 -7.98 -7.04 0.17
N GLU A 634 -8.84 -6.09 0.49
CA GLU A 634 -9.44 -5.23 -0.53
C GLU A 634 -8.44 -4.36 -1.34
N LEU A 635 -7.22 -4.15 -0.84
CA LEU A 635 -6.35 -3.03 -1.20
C LEU A 635 -4.93 -3.45 -1.57
N HIS A 636 -4.34 -4.32 -0.76
CA HIS A 636 -2.93 -4.66 -0.83
C HIS A 636 -2.73 -5.85 -1.78
N PRO A 637 -1.94 -5.71 -2.85
CA PRO A 637 -1.57 -6.85 -3.66
C PRO A 637 -0.84 -7.90 -2.81
N ASN A 638 -1.08 -9.19 -3.08
CA ASN A 638 -0.28 -10.26 -2.49
C ASN A 638 1.00 -10.50 -3.31
N SER A 639 1.82 -11.49 -2.93
CA SER A 639 3.09 -11.80 -3.62
C SER A 639 2.89 -11.99 -5.13
N LEU A 640 1.83 -12.68 -5.56
CA LEU A 640 1.52 -12.83 -6.99
C LEU A 640 1.13 -11.49 -7.61
N GLY A 641 0.27 -10.69 -6.96
CA GLY A 641 -0.07 -9.35 -7.44
C GLY A 641 1.13 -8.42 -7.61
N HIS A 642 2.11 -8.49 -6.70
CA HIS A 642 3.38 -7.78 -6.82
C HIS A 642 4.24 -8.29 -7.97
N GLN A 643 4.24 -9.60 -8.27
CA GLN A 643 4.91 -10.14 -9.46
C GLN A 643 4.30 -9.59 -10.76
N TYR A 644 2.97 -9.47 -10.83
CA TYR A 644 2.28 -8.85 -11.96
C TYR A 644 2.68 -7.38 -12.14
N LEU A 645 2.71 -6.61 -11.06
CA LEU A 645 3.17 -5.22 -11.08
C LEU A 645 4.61 -5.12 -11.59
N ALA A 646 5.53 -5.90 -11.02
CA ALA A 646 6.93 -5.91 -11.44
C ALA A 646 7.05 -6.20 -12.94
N LYS A 647 6.41 -7.27 -13.41
CA LYS A 647 6.42 -7.67 -14.84
C LYS A 647 5.87 -6.57 -15.76
N ALA A 648 4.83 -5.86 -15.35
CA ALA A 648 4.26 -4.77 -16.13
C ALA A 648 5.16 -3.53 -16.18
N ILE A 649 5.94 -3.28 -15.13
CA ILE A 649 6.87 -2.14 -15.01
C ILE A 649 8.17 -2.37 -15.78
N ILE A 650 8.63 -3.63 -15.89
CA ILE A 650 9.92 -3.98 -16.51
C ILE A 650 10.20 -3.30 -17.87
N PRO A 651 9.26 -3.26 -18.84
CA PRO A 651 9.53 -2.60 -20.11
C PRO A 651 9.94 -1.13 -19.97
N TRP A 652 9.28 -0.37 -19.11
CA TRP A 652 9.60 1.03 -18.86
C TRP A 652 10.94 1.17 -18.13
N ALA A 653 11.17 0.35 -17.10
CA ALA A 653 12.41 0.39 -16.33
C ALA A 653 13.63 0.03 -17.18
N ARG A 654 13.51 -1.00 -18.03
CA ARG A 654 14.55 -1.42 -18.98
C ARG A 654 14.95 -0.30 -19.95
N GLU A 655 13.96 0.45 -20.44
CA GLU A 655 14.22 1.62 -21.31
C GLU A 655 15.05 2.67 -20.58
N GLN A 656 14.69 3.01 -19.34
CA GLN A 656 15.44 4.00 -18.56
C GLN A 656 16.86 3.53 -18.22
N THR A 657 17.03 2.26 -17.86
CA THR A 657 18.36 1.66 -17.62
C THR A 657 19.22 1.68 -18.87
N SER A 658 18.65 1.36 -20.04
CA SER A 658 19.39 1.38 -21.31
C SER A 658 19.83 2.80 -21.67
N ASN A 659 18.93 3.79 -21.53
CA ASN A 659 19.24 5.19 -21.79
C ASN A 659 20.37 5.71 -20.88
N PHE A 660 20.37 5.32 -19.60
CA PHE A 660 21.45 5.66 -18.69
C PHE A 660 22.79 5.11 -19.19
N LEU A 661 22.84 3.81 -19.51
CA LEU A 661 24.06 3.15 -19.98
C LEU A 661 24.61 3.73 -21.29
N ASP A 662 23.75 4.20 -22.19
CA ASP A 662 24.16 4.82 -23.45
C ASP A 662 24.74 6.23 -23.26
N THR A 663 24.39 6.91 -22.16
CA THR A 663 24.83 8.28 -21.87
C THR A 663 26.00 8.38 -20.90
N SER A 664 26.20 7.34 -20.08
CA SER A 664 27.36 7.27 -19.19
C SER A 664 28.65 7.15 -20.01
N PRO A 665 29.67 7.99 -19.76
CA PRO A 665 30.95 7.87 -20.45
C PRO A 665 31.50 6.45 -20.24
N SER A 666 31.85 5.76 -21.32
CA SER A 666 32.46 4.44 -21.23
C SER A 666 33.69 4.52 -20.33
N PRO A 667 33.81 3.63 -19.33
CA PRO A 667 34.91 3.67 -18.37
C PRO A 667 36.30 3.53 -19.01
#